data_AF-A0A1Z4RRV5-F1
#
_entry.id   AF-A0A1Z4RRV5-F1
#
_cell.length_a   1.000
_cell.length_b   1.000
_cell.length_c   1.000
_cell.angle_alpha   90.00
_cell.angle_beta   90.00
_cell.angle_gamma   90.00
#
_symmetry.space_group_name_H-M   'P 1'
#
loop_
_entity.id
_entity.type
_entity.pdbx_description
1 polymer ?
#
loop_
_entity_poly.entity_id
_entity_poly.type
_entity_poly.pdbx_seq_one_letter_code
_entity_poly.pdbx_strand_id
1 'polypeptide(L)'
;MTLSKFKFIDLFAGIGGFHLAMHALGGECVFASEIDQYARQTYIHNFKNLSPQLFQAGLFNSDIRGIVPDEIPDFDVLCAGFPCQPFSQAGYKRGFDDLHDSERGNLFFNIADILEVKRPKAYFLENVQGLVNHDHGQTFKLIRKVLESDLGYSFYYQIVKASDYGLPQLRPRIFIIGFRDEGINKSFKFPDKLPLKFNMSDVWGGVCSREIGFTLRVGGRGSNINDRRNWDSYLVDGEVKQLTYIQGRKMQGFPDNFEFPVSATQAIKQLGNSVAVNAIEAVGRNLIAYMDNLECQQPEMKKTKNKGEWSELLTFIRILSEQHLLLADQYLNPTSNYLKVTKVTGNKINRDFRLIGKSEVEIINKDVGSVEKINIAQLINSEVINNLIKQIKAGKGTFTIPEFEVLQNNLGLTLIKGGTSTQKSDICLDIEHQLYVKENEGFGIKSYLGSKPTLLNASGNTNFIFEIENLPKEQVDIINAINTKTKLTDRIKAIEKNGGTFKYLAPEKKAMEYNLKMVDFLMPNLIGCILLIFYKHRISSLTKIIDYLDENTNVISELGYEDKNFLISKVKKLLIDNLLGFFPGSKWDGCYEANGIIVVKNSGEQVAFHIIDIETLKSYLFNNIKLDTPSTTRHRYGKIIQENDRKMYFKLNLQLRF
;
A
#
# COMPACT_ATOMS: atom_id res chain seq x y z
N MET A 1 -28.86 -10.70 -12.53
CA MET A 1 -27.53 -10.62 -11.91
C MET A 1 -27.65 -11.22 -10.52
N THR A 2 -27.06 -12.39 -10.30
CA THR A 2 -26.85 -12.92 -8.94
C THR A 2 -25.89 -11.98 -8.20
N LEU A 3 -26.23 -11.53 -6.98
CA LEU A 3 -25.33 -10.73 -6.15
C LEU A 3 -23.99 -11.47 -5.98
N SER A 4 -22.88 -10.76 -6.17
CA SER A 4 -21.54 -11.28 -5.88
C SER A 4 -21.36 -11.51 -4.38
N LYS A 5 -20.71 -12.62 -4.00
CA LYS A 5 -20.48 -12.97 -2.59
C LYS A 5 -19.33 -12.18 -1.97
N PHE A 6 -18.34 -11.81 -2.79
CA PHE A 6 -17.17 -11.03 -2.40
C PHE A 6 -16.52 -10.42 -3.65
N LYS A 7 -15.67 -9.41 -3.46
CA LYS A 7 -14.88 -8.77 -4.51
C LYS A 7 -13.41 -9.17 -4.41
N PHE A 8 -12.74 -9.36 -5.54
CA PHE A 8 -11.31 -9.68 -5.57
C PHE A 8 -10.57 -8.93 -6.67
N ILE A 9 -9.25 -8.90 -6.55
CA ILE A 9 -8.36 -8.40 -7.60
C ILE A 9 -7.37 -9.48 -8.05
N ASP A 10 -6.97 -9.44 -9.31
CA ASP A 10 -6.12 -10.45 -9.95
C ASP A 10 -4.82 -9.82 -10.47
N LEU A 11 -3.77 -9.86 -9.65
CA LEU A 11 -2.46 -9.29 -9.98
C LEU A 11 -1.55 -10.33 -10.61
N PHE A 12 -0.76 -9.92 -11.61
CA PHE A 12 0.05 -10.85 -12.41
C PHE A 12 -0.84 -11.92 -13.05
N ALA A 13 -1.93 -11.45 -13.63
CA ALA A 13 -3.12 -12.24 -13.92
C ALA A 13 -2.86 -13.39 -14.92
N GLY A 14 -1.85 -13.24 -15.79
CA GLY A 14 -1.54 -14.17 -16.86
C GLY A 14 -2.77 -14.38 -17.74
N ILE A 15 -3.23 -15.64 -17.82
CA ILE A 15 -4.45 -16.03 -18.53
C ILE A 15 -5.65 -16.20 -17.60
N GLY A 16 -5.59 -15.72 -16.36
CA GLY A 16 -6.72 -15.64 -15.42
C GLY A 16 -7.08 -16.94 -14.72
N GLY A 17 -6.09 -17.74 -14.33
CA GLY A 17 -6.35 -18.93 -13.51
C GLY A 17 -6.94 -18.59 -12.13
N PHE A 18 -6.49 -17.50 -11.49
CA PHE A 18 -7.13 -16.95 -10.29
C PHE A 18 -8.53 -16.42 -10.59
N HIS A 19 -8.69 -15.62 -11.65
CA HIS A 19 -10.01 -15.11 -12.06
C HIS A 19 -11.04 -16.23 -12.20
N LEU A 20 -10.69 -17.28 -12.94
CA LEU A 20 -11.58 -18.42 -13.17
C LEU A 20 -11.97 -19.11 -11.86
N ALA A 21 -11.01 -19.41 -10.99
CA ALA A 21 -11.25 -20.08 -9.71
C ALA A 21 -12.10 -19.22 -8.76
N MET A 22 -11.76 -17.94 -8.59
CA MET A 22 -12.49 -17.05 -7.68
C MET A 22 -13.88 -16.71 -8.20
N HIS A 23 -14.06 -16.58 -9.52
CA HIS A 23 -15.37 -16.40 -10.13
C HIS A 23 -16.27 -17.62 -9.94
N ALA A 24 -15.73 -18.84 -10.07
CA ALA A 24 -16.46 -20.09 -9.78
C ALA A 24 -16.94 -20.16 -8.31
N LEU A 25 -16.27 -19.47 -7.39
CA LEU A 25 -16.64 -19.36 -5.98
C LEU A 25 -17.64 -18.22 -5.70
N GLY A 26 -18.08 -17.49 -6.74
CA GLY A 26 -19.03 -16.38 -6.63
C GLY A 26 -18.40 -15.00 -6.43
N GLY A 27 -17.09 -14.88 -6.70
CA GLY A 27 -16.34 -13.64 -6.61
C GLY A 27 -16.48 -12.73 -7.84
N GLU A 28 -16.48 -11.43 -7.62
CA GLU A 28 -16.43 -10.41 -8.66
C GLU A 28 -15.01 -9.84 -8.80
N CYS A 29 -14.43 -9.88 -10.01
CA CYS A 29 -13.11 -9.31 -10.26
C CYS A 29 -13.25 -7.81 -10.53
N VAL A 30 -12.75 -6.98 -9.61
CA VAL A 30 -12.88 -5.50 -9.72
C VAL A 30 -11.61 -4.81 -10.22
N PHE A 31 -10.48 -5.51 -10.29
CA PHE A 31 -9.25 -5.00 -10.88
C PHE A 31 -8.34 -6.17 -11.29
N ALA A 32 -7.65 -6.03 -12.41
CA ALA A 32 -6.66 -7.00 -12.86
C ALA A 32 -5.43 -6.31 -13.46
N SER A 33 -4.26 -6.93 -13.36
CA SER A 33 -3.01 -6.39 -13.93
C SER A 33 -2.18 -7.48 -14.62
N GLU A 34 -1.85 -7.26 -15.89
CA GLU A 34 -1.01 -8.13 -16.71
C GLU A 34 -0.26 -7.33 -17.78
N ILE A 35 1.05 -7.58 -17.91
CA ILE A 35 1.96 -6.84 -18.81
C ILE A 35 2.22 -7.54 -20.15
N ASP A 36 2.20 -8.88 -20.19
CA ASP A 36 2.43 -9.65 -21.41
C ASP A 36 1.23 -9.51 -22.35
N GLN A 37 1.47 -8.91 -23.53
CA GLN A 37 0.43 -8.60 -24.50
C GLN A 37 -0.34 -9.84 -24.98
N TYR A 38 0.31 -11.00 -25.12
CA TYR A 38 -0.34 -12.24 -25.54
C TYR A 38 -1.24 -12.80 -24.44
N ALA A 39 -0.77 -12.75 -23.19
CA ALA A 39 -1.57 -13.12 -22.03
C ALA A 39 -2.80 -12.23 -21.91
N ARG A 40 -2.64 -10.91 -22.08
CA ARG A 40 -3.77 -9.95 -22.13
C ARG A 40 -4.80 -10.29 -23.20
N GLN A 41 -4.37 -10.64 -24.42
CA GLN A 41 -5.28 -11.05 -25.49
C GLN A 41 -6.12 -12.26 -25.07
N THR A 42 -5.48 -13.26 -24.47
CA THR A 42 -6.15 -14.48 -23.99
C THR A 42 -7.09 -14.17 -22.83
N TYR A 43 -6.67 -13.32 -21.89
CA TYR A 43 -7.49 -12.88 -20.76
C TYR A 43 -8.75 -12.15 -21.23
N ILE A 44 -8.60 -11.15 -22.12
CA ILE A 44 -9.73 -10.38 -22.66
C ILE A 44 -10.70 -11.32 -23.38
N HIS A 45 -10.19 -12.23 -24.20
CA HIS A 45 -11.03 -13.16 -24.97
C HIS A 45 -11.95 -14.01 -24.08
N ASN A 46 -11.43 -14.51 -22.96
CA ASN A 46 -12.18 -15.41 -22.08
C ASN A 46 -13.03 -14.67 -21.03
N PHE A 47 -12.62 -13.47 -20.58
CA PHE A 47 -13.27 -12.79 -19.44
C PHE A 47 -14.06 -11.54 -19.80
N LYS A 48 -13.96 -11.00 -21.03
CA LYS A 48 -14.69 -9.76 -21.39
C LYS A 48 -16.21 -9.87 -21.28
N ASN A 49 -16.77 -11.03 -21.61
CA ASN A 49 -18.20 -11.28 -21.46
C ASN A 49 -18.59 -11.66 -20.03
N LEU A 50 -17.67 -12.25 -19.27
CA LEU A 50 -17.89 -12.70 -17.89
C LEU A 50 -17.83 -11.52 -16.90
N SER A 51 -16.87 -10.61 -17.10
CA SER A 51 -16.58 -9.48 -16.23
C SER A 51 -16.50 -8.19 -17.07
N PRO A 52 -17.61 -7.74 -17.71
CA PRO A 52 -17.58 -6.62 -18.65
C PRO A 52 -17.18 -5.30 -17.98
N GLN A 53 -17.57 -5.08 -16.72
CA GLN A 53 -17.24 -3.85 -15.98
C GLN A 53 -15.73 -3.66 -15.83
N LEU A 54 -14.97 -4.74 -15.63
CA LEU A 54 -13.50 -4.70 -15.51
C LEU A 54 -12.85 -4.02 -16.73
N PHE A 55 -13.35 -4.28 -17.92
CA PHE A 55 -12.80 -3.75 -19.16
C PHE A 55 -13.38 -2.39 -19.53
N GLN A 56 -14.69 -2.20 -19.34
CA GLN A 56 -15.38 -0.94 -19.67
C GLN A 56 -14.90 0.23 -18.80
N ALA A 57 -14.59 -0.04 -17.53
CA ALA A 57 -14.08 0.97 -16.60
C ALA A 57 -12.56 1.18 -16.69
N GLY A 58 -11.86 0.51 -17.61
CA GLY A 58 -10.39 0.65 -17.73
C GLY A 58 -9.61 0.03 -16.57
N LEU A 59 -10.20 -0.90 -15.83
CA LEU A 59 -9.63 -1.52 -14.62
C LEU A 59 -8.75 -2.76 -14.92
N PHE A 60 -8.43 -2.99 -16.19
CA PHE A 60 -7.44 -3.98 -16.63
C PHE A 60 -6.10 -3.32 -16.96
N ASN A 61 -5.33 -3.04 -15.91
CA ASN A 61 -4.05 -2.35 -15.96
C ASN A 61 -2.96 -3.16 -16.71
N SER A 62 -2.05 -2.46 -17.39
CA SER A 62 -0.95 -3.06 -18.17
C SER A 62 0.39 -3.13 -17.43
N ASP A 63 0.60 -2.31 -16.41
CA ASP A 63 1.82 -2.35 -15.60
C ASP A 63 1.53 -1.93 -14.16
N ILE A 64 1.70 -2.88 -13.23
CA ILE A 64 1.46 -2.69 -11.81
C ILE A 64 2.41 -1.66 -11.17
N ARG A 65 3.55 -1.34 -11.80
CA ARG A 65 4.52 -0.35 -11.30
C ARG A 65 4.02 1.09 -11.45
N GLY A 66 3.10 1.31 -12.38
CA GLY A 66 2.50 2.61 -12.67
C GLY A 66 1.25 2.91 -11.86
N ILE A 67 0.67 1.92 -11.16
CA ILE A 67 -0.60 2.10 -10.46
C ILE A 67 -0.42 2.94 -9.19
N VAL A 68 -1.38 3.82 -8.93
CA VAL A 68 -1.57 4.43 -7.61
C VAL A 68 -2.53 3.53 -6.84
N PRO A 69 -2.14 2.91 -5.72
CA PRO A 69 -2.99 1.95 -5.01
C PRO A 69 -4.41 2.45 -4.69
N ASP A 70 -4.58 3.75 -4.42
CA ASP A 70 -5.88 4.37 -4.12
C ASP A 70 -6.87 4.34 -5.28
N GLU A 71 -6.39 4.32 -6.53
CA GLU A 71 -7.23 4.25 -7.72
C GLU A 71 -7.84 2.86 -7.93
N ILE A 72 -7.33 1.84 -7.23
CA ILE A 72 -7.88 0.49 -7.26
C ILE A 72 -9.20 0.50 -6.46
N PRO A 73 -10.31 -0.04 -7.00
CA PRO A 73 -11.57 -0.17 -6.26
C PRO A 73 -11.41 -0.95 -4.95
N ASP A 74 -12.34 -0.79 -4.01
CA ASP A 74 -12.35 -1.62 -2.80
C ASP A 74 -12.64 -3.09 -3.13
N PHE A 75 -11.93 -4.00 -2.46
CA PHE A 75 -12.04 -5.45 -2.63
C PHE A 75 -11.80 -6.20 -1.31
N ASP A 76 -12.25 -7.45 -1.27
CA ASP A 76 -12.14 -8.33 -0.10
C ASP A 76 -10.88 -9.20 -0.15
N VAL A 77 -10.50 -9.68 -1.34
CA VAL A 77 -9.38 -10.62 -1.52
C VAL A 77 -8.38 -10.12 -2.58
N LEU A 78 -7.10 -10.04 -2.21
CA LEU A 78 -6.00 -9.86 -3.18
C LEU A 78 -5.50 -11.21 -3.68
N CYS A 79 -5.53 -11.47 -4.98
CA CYS A 79 -4.90 -12.64 -5.59
C CYS A 79 -3.66 -12.24 -6.39
N ALA A 80 -2.55 -12.99 -6.23
CA ALA A 80 -1.32 -12.71 -6.98
C ALA A 80 -0.41 -13.93 -7.19
N GLY A 81 -0.19 -14.33 -8.45
CA GLY A 81 0.84 -15.29 -8.87
C GLY A 81 2.14 -14.57 -9.25
N PHE A 82 2.85 -14.02 -8.27
CA PHE A 82 3.94 -13.08 -8.54
C PHE A 82 5.26 -13.78 -8.92
N PRO A 83 6.10 -13.18 -9.79
CA PRO A 83 7.34 -13.83 -10.23
C PRO A 83 8.38 -13.97 -9.10
N CYS A 84 9.01 -15.15 -9.00
CA CYS A 84 10.09 -15.43 -8.06
C CYS A 84 11.40 -14.74 -8.51
N GLN A 85 11.78 -13.64 -7.86
CA GLN A 85 13.02 -12.92 -8.19
C GLN A 85 13.83 -12.66 -6.90
N PRO A 86 15.18 -12.75 -6.94
CA PRO A 86 15.98 -12.46 -5.77
C PRO A 86 15.86 -11.02 -5.30
N PHE A 87 15.54 -10.82 -4.02
CA PHE A 87 15.57 -9.50 -3.41
C PHE A 87 17.01 -8.98 -3.24
N SER A 88 17.97 -9.90 -3.13
CA SER A 88 19.41 -9.63 -3.04
C SER A 88 20.03 -9.23 -4.38
N GLN A 89 19.50 -9.71 -5.52
CA GLN A 89 19.98 -9.33 -6.87
C GLN A 89 19.39 -8.04 -7.43
N ALA A 90 18.59 -7.29 -6.66
CA ALA A 90 18.17 -5.91 -6.99
C ALA A 90 19.34 -4.89 -7.01
N GLY A 91 20.57 -5.35 -7.23
CA GLY A 91 21.76 -4.54 -7.48
C GLY A 91 22.62 -5.07 -8.64
N TYR A 92 22.21 -6.16 -9.32
CA TYR A 92 23.00 -6.84 -10.35
C TYR A 92 22.26 -6.94 -11.69
N LYS A 93 21.77 -5.81 -12.21
CA LYS A 93 21.56 -5.43 -13.63
C LYS A 93 20.75 -4.13 -13.68
N ARG A 94 20.93 -3.38 -14.77
CA ARG A 94 21.05 -1.91 -14.78
C ARG A 94 20.07 -1.32 -15.82
N GLY A 95 18.94 -0.70 -15.40
CA GLY A 95 18.07 0.14 -16.25
C GLY A 95 16.61 0.53 -15.81
N PHE A 96 16.30 1.78 -15.44
CA PHE A 96 15.10 2.64 -15.56
C PHE A 96 14.41 2.55 -16.93
N ASP A 97 15.15 2.53 -18.05
CA ASP A 97 14.55 2.40 -19.39
C ASP A 97 14.37 0.94 -19.84
N ASP A 98 14.84 -0.02 -19.05
CA ASP A 98 14.61 -1.44 -19.25
C ASP A 98 13.29 -1.86 -18.57
N LEU A 99 12.19 -1.31 -19.09
CA LEU A 99 10.84 -1.76 -18.74
C LEU A 99 10.61 -3.25 -19.02
N HIS A 100 11.50 -3.91 -19.78
CA HIS A 100 11.43 -5.33 -20.12
C HIS A 100 12.48 -6.26 -19.49
N ASP A 101 13.68 -5.81 -19.06
CA ASP A 101 14.72 -6.79 -18.66
C ASP A 101 15.70 -6.47 -17.51
N SER A 102 15.73 -5.29 -16.89
CA SER A 102 16.74 -5.02 -15.84
C SER A 102 16.35 -4.23 -14.59
N GLU A 103 15.07 -3.90 -14.39
CA GLU A 103 14.52 -3.62 -13.05
C GLU A 103 13.49 -4.69 -12.65
N ARG A 104 14.00 -5.86 -12.25
CA ARG A 104 13.29 -6.81 -11.37
C ARG A 104 13.13 -6.22 -9.95
N GLY A 105 12.64 -4.98 -9.89
CA GLY A 105 12.20 -4.30 -8.68
C GLY A 105 11.13 -5.17 -8.07
N ASN A 106 11.47 -5.80 -6.96
CA ASN A 106 10.69 -6.84 -6.30
C ASN A 106 9.16 -6.56 -6.33
N LEU A 107 8.46 -7.20 -7.27
CA LEU A 107 7.04 -6.98 -7.56
C LEU A 107 6.15 -7.31 -6.36
N PHE A 108 6.67 -8.06 -5.39
CA PHE A 108 6.05 -8.23 -4.08
C PHE A 108 5.83 -6.90 -3.34
N PHE A 109 6.70 -5.90 -3.48
CA PHE A 109 6.48 -4.60 -2.82
C PHE A 109 5.32 -3.81 -3.43
N ASN A 110 5.04 -3.99 -4.73
CA ASN A 110 3.79 -3.46 -5.31
C ASN A 110 2.56 -4.10 -4.67
N ILE A 111 2.61 -5.41 -4.38
CA ILE A 111 1.55 -6.08 -3.60
C ILE A 111 1.46 -5.48 -2.20
N ALA A 112 2.60 -5.29 -1.52
CA ALA A 112 2.65 -4.73 -0.18
C ALA A 112 2.08 -3.29 -0.11
N ASP A 113 2.41 -2.45 -1.09
CA ASP A 113 1.89 -1.07 -1.21
C ASP A 113 0.35 -1.10 -1.37
N ILE A 114 -0.18 -2.03 -2.18
CA ILE A 114 -1.63 -2.21 -2.34
C ILE A 114 -2.28 -2.72 -1.05
N LEU A 115 -1.67 -3.71 -0.37
CA LEU A 115 -2.18 -4.24 0.90
C LEU A 115 -2.17 -3.21 2.03
N GLU A 116 -1.19 -2.30 2.03
CA GLU A 116 -1.11 -1.20 2.99
C GLU A 116 -2.26 -0.22 2.81
N VAL A 117 -2.51 0.22 1.57
CA VAL A 117 -3.51 1.24 1.26
C VAL A 117 -4.93 0.67 1.29
N LYS A 118 -5.18 -0.43 0.56
CA LYS A 118 -6.53 -0.96 0.36
C LYS A 118 -7.02 -1.81 1.53
N ARG A 119 -6.11 -2.33 2.35
CA ARG A 119 -6.41 -3.15 3.53
C ARG A 119 -7.52 -4.20 3.25
N PRO A 120 -7.39 -5.12 2.27
CA PRO A 120 -8.39 -6.17 2.06
C PRO A 120 -8.58 -7.09 3.27
N LYS A 121 -9.66 -7.88 3.27
CA LYS A 121 -9.92 -8.87 4.33
C LYS A 121 -8.90 -10.01 4.28
N ALA A 122 -8.49 -10.43 3.09
CA ALA A 122 -7.53 -11.50 2.90
C ALA A 122 -6.62 -11.28 1.69
N TYR A 123 -5.53 -12.04 1.64
CA TYR A 123 -4.71 -12.20 0.45
C TYR A 123 -4.45 -13.68 0.15
N PHE A 124 -4.25 -13.98 -1.13
CA PHE A 124 -3.84 -15.28 -1.65
C PHE A 124 -2.70 -15.09 -2.64
N LEU A 125 -1.48 -15.39 -2.20
CA LEU A 125 -0.28 -15.35 -3.03
C LEU A 125 0.14 -16.76 -3.46
N GLU A 126 0.61 -16.88 -4.69
CA GLU A 126 1.20 -18.10 -5.24
C GLU A 126 2.63 -17.85 -5.69
N ASN A 127 3.49 -18.85 -5.51
CA ASN A 127 4.84 -18.86 -6.06
C ASN A 127 5.39 -20.28 -6.25
N VAL A 128 6.58 -20.40 -6.85
CA VAL A 128 7.32 -21.67 -6.95
C VAL A 128 7.75 -22.16 -5.55
N GLN A 129 7.76 -23.49 -5.35
CA GLN A 129 8.15 -24.09 -4.07
C GLN A 129 9.55 -23.65 -3.58
N GLY A 130 10.44 -23.29 -4.51
CA GLY A 130 11.80 -22.85 -4.20
C GLY A 130 11.87 -21.53 -3.43
N LEU A 131 10.79 -20.75 -3.36
CA LEU A 131 10.74 -19.47 -2.64
C LEU A 131 11.18 -19.61 -1.17
N VAL A 132 10.84 -20.72 -0.51
CA VAL A 132 11.19 -20.98 0.91
C VAL A 132 12.70 -20.96 1.14
N ASN A 133 13.46 -21.52 0.19
CA ASN A 133 14.92 -21.64 0.27
C ASN A 133 15.65 -20.57 -0.56
N HIS A 134 14.89 -19.74 -1.28
CA HIS A 134 15.42 -18.72 -2.15
C HIS A 134 16.29 -17.73 -1.36
N ASP A 135 17.49 -17.42 -1.86
CA ASP A 135 18.46 -16.52 -1.20
C ASP A 135 18.76 -16.94 0.25
N HIS A 136 19.03 -18.24 0.47
CA HIS A 136 19.23 -18.84 1.80
C HIS A 136 18.06 -18.57 2.78
N GLY A 137 16.84 -18.48 2.23
CA GLY A 137 15.60 -18.22 2.98
C GLY A 137 15.38 -16.75 3.36
N GLN A 138 16.25 -15.82 2.95
CA GLN A 138 16.11 -14.40 3.28
C GLN A 138 14.91 -13.76 2.56
N THR A 139 14.65 -14.19 1.33
CA THR A 139 13.50 -13.73 0.54
C THR A 139 12.19 -14.04 1.25
N PHE A 140 11.99 -15.29 1.66
CA PHE A 140 10.80 -15.71 2.39
C PHE A 140 10.64 -15.01 3.75
N LYS A 141 11.74 -14.86 4.51
CA LYS A 141 11.74 -14.12 5.78
C LYS A 141 11.31 -12.67 5.62
N LEU A 142 11.77 -12.00 4.55
CA LEU A 142 11.39 -10.62 4.28
C LEU A 142 9.91 -10.49 3.91
N ILE A 143 9.40 -11.38 3.04
CA ILE A 143 7.97 -11.43 2.69
C ILE A 143 7.13 -11.57 3.96
N ARG A 144 7.48 -12.54 4.81
CA ARG A 144 6.79 -12.80 6.07
C ARG A 144 6.82 -11.59 7.00
N LYS A 145 8.00 -10.97 7.17
CA LYS A 145 8.14 -9.76 8.00
C LYS A 145 7.24 -8.63 7.49
N VAL A 146 7.23 -8.36 6.18
CA VAL A 146 6.40 -7.30 5.61
C VAL A 146 4.92 -7.58 5.85
N LEU A 147 4.45 -8.80 5.56
CA LEU A 147 3.03 -9.14 5.71
C LEU A 147 2.58 -9.19 7.18
N GLU A 148 3.35 -9.82 8.07
CA GLU A 148 2.98 -9.97 9.48
C GLU A 148 3.33 -8.75 10.33
N SER A 149 4.59 -8.29 10.28
CA SER A 149 5.09 -7.26 11.20
C SER A 149 4.79 -5.85 10.71
N ASP A 150 4.96 -5.59 9.41
CA ASP A 150 4.81 -4.24 8.88
C ASP A 150 3.34 -3.95 8.51
N LEU A 151 2.61 -4.94 7.99
CA LEU A 151 1.22 -4.80 7.56
C LEU A 151 0.19 -5.42 8.51
N GLY A 152 0.59 -6.26 9.48
CA GLY A 152 -0.33 -6.79 10.48
C GLY A 152 -1.34 -7.83 9.98
N TYR A 153 -1.04 -8.55 8.89
CA TYR A 153 -1.84 -9.70 8.46
C TYR A 153 -1.31 -10.99 9.09
N SER A 154 -2.13 -12.03 9.16
CA SER A 154 -1.60 -13.37 9.41
C SER A 154 -0.84 -13.91 8.20
N PHE A 155 -0.10 -15.02 8.42
CA PHE A 155 0.76 -15.63 7.41
C PHE A 155 0.73 -17.16 7.55
N TYR A 156 -0.08 -17.79 6.71
CA TYR A 156 -0.16 -19.23 6.52
C TYR A 156 0.51 -19.60 5.21
N TYR A 157 1.24 -20.71 5.17
CA TYR A 157 1.79 -21.21 3.92
C TYR A 157 1.80 -22.74 3.87
N GLN A 158 1.64 -23.29 2.67
CA GLN A 158 1.76 -24.72 2.41
C GLN A 158 2.27 -24.97 0.99
N ILE A 159 3.04 -26.05 0.81
CA ILE A 159 3.35 -26.57 -0.52
C ILE A 159 2.16 -27.40 -1.01
N VAL A 160 1.50 -26.90 -2.05
CA VAL A 160 0.32 -27.48 -2.68
C VAL A 160 0.72 -28.09 -4.01
N LYS A 161 0.34 -29.35 -4.24
CA LYS A 161 0.56 -30.06 -5.52
C LYS A 161 -0.75 -30.12 -6.29
N ALA A 162 -0.72 -29.85 -7.58
CA ALA A 162 -1.93 -30.00 -8.42
C ALA A 162 -2.53 -31.42 -8.36
N SER A 163 -1.68 -32.45 -8.25
CA SER A 163 -2.07 -33.86 -8.03
C SER A 163 -2.90 -34.11 -6.78
N ASP A 164 -2.72 -33.28 -5.74
CA ASP A 164 -3.44 -33.41 -4.48
C ASP A 164 -4.83 -32.73 -4.56
N TYR A 165 -5.21 -32.18 -5.72
CA TYR A 165 -6.48 -31.46 -5.95
C TYR A 165 -7.11 -31.83 -7.30
N GLY A 166 -7.06 -33.12 -7.64
CA GLY A 166 -7.81 -33.66 -8.77
C GLY A 166 -7.18 -33.52 -10.15
N LEU A 167 -6.00 -32.92 -10.28
CA LEU A 167 -5.36 -32.68 -11.58
C LEU A 167 -4.13 -33.59 -11.79
N PRO A 168 -3.99 -34.27 -12.95
CA PRO A 168 -2.90 -35.22 -13.18
C PRO A 168 -1.59 -34.51 -13.56
N GLN A 169 -1.10 -33.62 -12.70
CA GLN A 169 0.10 -32.85 -12.93
C GLN A 169 0.99 -32.76 -11.68
N LEU A 170 2.27 -33.09 -11.86
CA LEU A 170 3.31 -32.85 -10.88
C LEU A 170 3.68 -31.37 -10.89
N ARG A 171 2.97 -30.53 -10.14
CA ARG A 171 3.22 -29.09 -10.02
C ARG A 171 3.13 -28.64 -8.56
N PRO A 172 4.23 -28.75 -7.78
CA PRO A 172 4.28 -28.19 -6.42
C PRO A 172 4.49 -26.67 -6.46
N ARG A 173 3.67 -25.95 -5.70
CA ARG A 173 3.70 -24.50 -5.53
C ARG A 173 3.53 -24.13 -4.07
N ILE A 174 4.14 -23.04 -3.65
CA ILE A 174 3.87 -22.47 -2.34
C ILE A 174 2.67 -21.54 -2.47
N PHE A 175 1.65 -21.81 -1.65
CA PHE A 175 0.54 -20.89 -1.48
C PHE A 175 0.71 -20.18 -0.14
N ILE A 176 0.52 -18.88 -0.11
CA ILE A 176 0.65 -18.04 1.08
C ILE A 176 -0.66 -17.28 1.26
N ILE A 177 -1.32 -17.53 2.38
CA ILE A 177 -2.64 -17.02 2.72
C ILE A 177 -2.53 -16.17 3.98
N GLY A 178 -3.23 -15.05 4.04
CA GLY A 178 -3.30 -14.26 5.25
C GLY A 178 -4.58 -13.46 5.35
N PHE A 179 -4.96 -13.20 6.59
CA PHE A 179 -6.20 -12.53 6.94
C PHE A 179 -5.88 -11.28 7.76
N ARG A 180 -6.65 -10.22 7.54
CA ARG A 180 -6.63 -9.03 8.37
C ARG A 180 -7.39 -9.32 9.65
N ASP A 181 -6.91 -8.79 10.77
CA ASP A 181 -7.65 -8.75 12.04
C ASP A 181 -8.05 -10.14 12.61
N GLU A 182 -7.32 -11.21 12.29
CA GLU A 182 -7.60 -12.58 12.76
C GLU A 182 -7.51 -12.77 14.30
N GLY A 183 -6.94 -11.79 15.01
CA GLY A 183 -6.81 -11.83 16.47
C GLY A 183 -5.92 -12.98 16.96
N ILE A 184 -6.30 -13.60 18.08
CA ILE A 184 -5.51 -14.64 18.75
C ILE A 184 -5.85 -16.04 18.22
N ASN A 185 -7.05 -16.24 17.66
CA ASN A 185 -7.53 -17.57 17.25
C ASN A 185 -7.10 -17.92 15.81
N LYS A 186 -5.79 -18.13 15.63
CA LYS A 186 -5.18 -18.54 14.36
C LYS A 186 -5.52 -19.98 14.02
N SER A 187 -6.55 -20.20 13.22
CA SER A 187 -7.09 -21.54 12.96
C SER A 187 -7.34 -21.88 11.49
N PHE A 188 -6.90 -21.03 10.55
CA PHE A 188 -7.00 -21.36 9.13
C PHE A 188 -6.28 -22.68 8.80
N LYS A 189 -6.97 -23.52 8.03
CA LYS A 189 -6.42 -24.78 7.51
C LYS A 189 -6.55 -24.82 5.99
N PHE A 190 -5.45 -25.20 5.35
CA PHE A 190 -5.48 -25.59 3.94
C PHE A 190 -6.41 -26.80 3.77
N PRO A 191 -7.05 -26.94 2.59
CA PRO A 191 -7.96 -28.05 2.32
C PRO A 191 -7.25 -29.40 2.37
N ASP A 192 -8.02 -30.44 2.69
CA ASP A 192 -7.54 -31.81 2.60
C ASP A 192 -7.30 -32.20 1.14
N LYS A 193 -6.41 -33.18 0.96
CA LYS A 193 -6.06 -33.69 -0.37
C LYS A 193 -7.24 -34.43 -0.99
N LEU A 194 -7.48 -34.17 -2.25
CA LEU A 194 -8.48 -34.85 -3.07
C LEU A 194 -7.79 -35.85 -4.01
N PRO A 195 -8.41 -37.01 -4.27
CA PRO A 195 -7.92 -37.94 -5.28
C PRO A 195 -7.98 -37.30 -6.69
N LEU A 196 -7.26 -37.88 -7.64
CA LEU A 196 -7.31 -37.46 -9.04
C LEU A 196 -8.74 -37.53 -9.58
N LYS A 197 -9.22 -36.44 -10.21
CA LYS A 197 -10.51 -36.42 -10.91
C LYS A 197 -10.43 -37.20 -12.22
N PHE A 198 -9.25 -37.17 -12.83
CA PHE A 198 -8.89 -37.85 -14.05
C PHE A 198 -7.37 -37.99 -14.09
N ASN A 199 -6.86 -38.97 -14.83
CA ASN A 199 -5.42 -39.24 -14.99
C ASN A 199 -4.92 -38.78 -16.38
N MET A 200 -3.64 -38.97 -16.67
CA MET A 200 -3.11 -38.62 -18.00
C MET A 200 -3.68 -39.47 -19.13
N SER A 201 -4.12 -40.71 -18.90
CA SER A 201 -4.82 -41.49 -19.93
C SER A 201 -6.12 -40.82 -20.34
N ASP A 202 -6.87 -40.26 -19.39
CA ASP A 202 -8.06 -39.45 -19.67
C ASP A 202 -7.71 -38.13 -20.38
N VAL A 203 -6.55 -37.54 -20.09
CA VAL A 203 -6.06 -36.34 -20.79
C VAL A 203 -5.77 -36.63 -22.25
N TRP A 204 -5.21 -37.80 -22.54
CA TRP A 204 -4.83 -38.23 -23.88
C TRP A 204 -5.97 -38.89 -24.67
N GLY A 205 -6.97 -39.44 -23.99
CA GLY A 205 -8.00 -40.29 -24.61
C GLY A 205 -7.46 -41.67 -25.03
N GLY A 206 -6.44 -42.17 -24.34
CA GLY A 206 -5.74 -43.42 -24.65
C GLY A 206 -4.83 -43.86 -23.50
N VAL A 207 -4.28 -45.07 -23.53
CA VAL A 207 -3.47 -45.63 -22.45
C VAL A 207 -2.11 -44.91 -22.37
N CYS A 208 -1.94 -44.06 -21.37
CA CYS A 208 -0.71 -43.30 -21.13
C CYS A 208 0.23 -44.07 -20.20
N SER A 209 1.55 -44.02 -20.47
CA SER A 209 2.58 -44.66 -19.63
C SER A 209 2.74 -44.06 -18.24
N ARG A 210 2.10 -42.93 -17.96
CA ARG A 210 2.15 -42.26 -16.67
C ARG A 210 0.75 -41.91 -16.23
N GLU A 211 0.47 -42.05 -14.94
CA GLU A 211 -0.78 -41.62 -14.34
C GLU A 211 -0.80 -40.10 -14.12
N ILE A 212 0.34 -39.53 -13.68
CA ILE A 212 0.53 -38.09 -13.40
C ILE A 212 1.59 -37.53 -14.36
N GLY A 213 1.22 -36.45 -15.05
CA GLY A 213 2.10 -35.77 -16.00
C GLY A 213 3.15 -34.87 -15.33
N PHE A 214 4.17 -34.49 -16.09
CA PHE A 214 5.20 -33.56 -15.65
C PHE A 214 4.68 -32.10 -15.54
N THR A 215 5.46 -31.23 -14.88
CA THR A 215 5.20 -29.79 -14.91
C THR A 215 5.31 -29.25 -16.34
N LEU A 216 4.35 -28.44 -16.78
CA LEU A 216 4.46 -27.73 -18.06
C LEU A 216 5.63 -26.74 -18.03
N ARG A 217 6.52 -26.86 -19.02
CA ARG A 217 7.72 -26.03 -19.15
C ARG A 217 7.43 -24.77 -19.97
N VAL A 218 8.00 -23.65 -19.53
CA VAL A 218 8.00 -22.39 -20.29
C VAL A 218 8.98 -22.50 -21.46
N GLY A 219 8.51 -22.27 -22.69
CA GLY A 219 9.37 -22.13 -23.88
C GLY A 219 9.20 -23.16 -25.00
N GLY A 220 8.29 -24.14 -24.88
CA GLY A 220 7.78 -24.93 -26.01
C GLY A 220 8.80 -25.76 -26.82
N ARG A 221 10.07 -25.82 -26.42
CA ARG A 221 11.05 -26.71 -27.04
C ARG A 221 10.76 -28.13 -26.59
N GLY A 222 10.24 -28.92 -27.52
CA GLY A 222 9.96 -30.33 -27.30
C GLY A 222 11.13 -31.10 -26.75
N SER A 223 10.83 -32.05 -25.88
CA SER A 223 11.83 -32.96 -25.32
C SER A 223 11.59 -34.37 -25.82
N ASN A 224 12.67 -35.05 -26.23
CA ASN A 224 12.57 -36.45 -26.62
C ASN A 224 12.19 -37.29 -25.40
N ILE A 225 11.44 -38.39 -25.60
CA ILE A 225 10.98 -39.24 -24.49
C ILE A 225 12.14 -39.82 -23.65
N ASN A 226 13.29 -40.03 -24.28
CA ASN A 226 14.52 -40.52 -23.65
C ASN A 226 15.42 -39.41 -23.09
N ASP A 227 15.04 -38.14 -23.20
CA ASP A 227 15.79 -37.03 -22.62
C ASP A 227 15.67 -37.08 -21.09
N ARG A 228 16.81 -36.93 -20.40
CA ARG A 228 16.85 -36.75 -18.94
C ARG A 228 16.01 -35.55 -18.49
N ARG A 229 15.81 -34.57 -19.38
CA ARG A 229 14.96 -33.39 -19.17
C ARG A 229 13.66 -33.49 -19.98
N ASN A 230 13.06 -34.67 -20.08
CA ASN A 230 11.73 -34.83 -20.66
C ASN A 230 10.65 -34.20 -19.76
N TRP A 231 9.86 -33.27 -20.31
CA TRP A 231 8.73 -32.62 -19.63
C TRP A 231 7.42 -32.71 -20.40
N ASP A 232 7.44 -33.11 -21.67
CA ASP A 232 6.29 -32.97 -22.56
C ASP A 232 6.05 -34.17 -23.50
N SER A 233 6.92 -35.17 -23.54
CA SER A 233 6.71 -36.40 -24.33
C SER A 233 6.26 -37.58 -23.47
N TYR A 234 5.25 -38.30 -23.96
CA TYR A 234 4.59 -39.41 -23.29
C TYR A 234 4.43 -40.59 -24.26
N LEU A 235 4.38 -41.82 -23.72
CA LEU A 235 4.00 -42.99 -24.50
C LEU A 235 2.49 -43.20 -24.33
N VAL A 236 1.74 -43.15 -25.42
CA VAL A 236 0.27 -43.24 -25.45
C VAL A 236 -0.11 -44.28 -26.50
N ASP A 237 -0.76 -45.36 -26.06
CA ASP A 237 -1.13 -46.50 -26.92
C ASP A 237 0.07 -47.10 -27.70
N GLY A 238 1.26 -47.06 -27.10
CA GLY A 238 2.50 -47.54 -27.71
C GLY A 238 3.22 -46.54 -28.63
N GLU A 239 2.67 -45.34 -28.83
CA GLU A 239 3.27 -44.29 -29.65
C GLU A 239 3.79 -43.11 -28.80
N VAL A 240 4.91 -42.52 -29.21
CA VAL A 240 5.46 -41.32 -28.54
C VAL A 240 4.67 -40.10 -29.02
N LYS A 241 3.92 -39.48 -28.10
CA LYS A 241 3.15 -38.26 -28.33
C LYS A 241 3.68 -37.11 -27.50
N GLN A 242 3.75 -35.92 -28.09
CA GLN A 242 4.18 -34.71 -27.43
C GLN A 242 2.96 -33.85 -27.04
N LEU A 243 2.98 -33.33 -25.82
CA LEU A 243 1.92 -32.54 -25.22
C LEU A 243 1.70 -31.25 -25.99
N THR A 244 0.44 -30.96 -26.31
CA THR A 244 0.00 -29.70 -26.90
C THR A 244 -0.76 -28.84 -25.89
N TYR A 245 -1.11 -27.61 -26.26
CA TYR A 245 -1.89 -26.72 -25.39
C TYR A 245 -3.26 -27.32 -25.02
N ILE A 246 -3.79 -28.26 -25.82
CA ILE A 246 -5.05 -28.95 -25.55
C ILE A 246 -4.92 -29.83 -24.30
N GLN A 247 -3.91 -30.71 -24.26
CA GLN A 247 -3.64 -31.52 -23.07
C GLN A 247 -3.18 -30.65 -21.89
N GLY A 248 -2.36 -29.62 -22.16
CA GLY A 248 -1.90 -28.68 -21.14
C GLY A 248 -3.04 -27.93 -20.44
N ARG A 249 -4.05 -27.49 -21.20
CA ARG A 249 -5.29 -26.86 -20.70
C ARG A 249 -6.01 -27.77 -19.72
N LYS A 250 -6.23 -29.03 -20.12
CA LYS A 250 -6.90 -30.04 -19.29
C LYS A 250 -6.09 -30.38 -18.04
N MET A 251 -4.78 -30.56 -18.15
CA MET A 251 -3.89 -30.82 -17.01
C MET A 251 -3.88 -29.71 -15.94
N GLN A 252 -4.15 -28.46 -16.32
CA GLN A 252 -4.19 -27.33 -15.39
C GLN A 252 -5.60 -27.00 -14.87
N GLY A 253 -6.63 -27.72 -15.33
CA GLY A 253 -8.01 -27.53 -14.87
C GLY A 253 -8.76 -26.40 -15.55
N PHE A 254 -8.28 -25.91 -16.70
CA PHE A 254 -9.04 -24.96 -17.51
C PHE A 254 -10.20 -25.68 -18.24
N PRO A 255 -11.37 -25.04 -18.39
CA PRO A 255 -12.53 -25.67 -19.02
C PRO A 255 -12.34 -25.84 -20.53
N ASP A 256 -13.11 -26.74 -21.13
CA ASP A 256 -12.94 -27.09 -22.54
C ASP A 256 -13.30 -25.96 -23.52
N ASN A 257 -14.09 -25.00 -23.07
CA ASN A 257 -14.42 -23.78 -23.81
C ASN A 257 -13.42 -22.63 -23.56
N PHE A 258 -12.33 -22.85 -22.80
CA PHE A 258 -11.27 -21.86 -22.66
C PHE A 258 -10.43 -21.82 -23.93
N GLU A 259 -10.37 -20.65 -24.56
CA GLU A 259 -9.78 -20.45 -25.88
C GLU A 259 -8.47 -19.64 -25.82
N PHE A 260 -7.57 -19.92 -26.75
CA PHE A 260 -6.28 -19.25 -26.88
C PHE A 260 -6.22 -18.52 -28.23
N PRO A 261 -6.51 -17.21 -28.29
CA PRO A 261 -6.46 -16.43 -29.53
C PRO A 261 -5.01 -16.06 -29.93
N VAL A 262 -4.07 -17.00 -29.74
CA VAL A 262 -2.63 -16.83 -29.93
C VAL A 262 -2.04 -18.11 -30.54
N SER A 263 -0.78 -18.09 -30.98
CA SER A 263 -0.13 -19.29 -31.51
C SER A 263 -0.03 -20.41 -30.46
N ALA A 264 -0.02 -21.67 -30.90
CA ALA A 264 0.11 -22.83 -30.02
C ALA A 264 1.34 -22.73 -29.10
N THR A 265 2.45 -22.18 -29.60
CA THR A 265 3.67 -21.93 -28.81
C THR A 265 3.44 -20.91 -27.69
N GLN A 266 2.71 -19.83 -27.97
CA GLN A 266 2.33 -18.85 -26.94
C GLN A 266 1.34 -19.43 -25.94
N ALA A 267 0.36 -20.23 -26.40
CA ALA A 267 -0.59 -20.91 -25.52
C ALA A 267 0.12 -21.85 -24.51
N ILE A 268 1.11 -22.63 -24.97
CA ILE A 268 1.94 -23.45 -24.08
C ILE A 268 2.74 -22.59 -23.09
N LYS A 269 3.34 -21.49 -23.55
CA LYS A 269 4.09 -20.55 -22.67
C LYS A 269 3.17 -20.00 -21.57
N GLN A 270 1.97 -19.57 -21.93
CA GLN A 270 0.96 -19.05 -21.03
C GLN A 270 0.52 -20.10 -20.00
N LEU A 271 0.21 -21.32 -20.43
CA LEU A 271 -0.10 -22.44 -19.53
C LEU A 271 1.07 -22.73 -18.58
N GLY A 272 2.32 -22.77 -19.06
CA GLY A 272 3.50 -22.98 -18.22
C GLY A 272 3.60 -21.99 -17.04
N ASN A 273 3.25 -20.72 -17.30
CA ASN A 273 3.22 -19.62 -16.34
C ASN A 273 1.92 -19.54 -15.51
N SER A 274 0.86 -20.23 -15.90
CA SER A 274 -0.43 -20.19 -15.22
C SER A 274 -0.45 -21.00 -13.91
N VAL A 275 -1.56 -20.92 -13.18
CA VAL A 275 -1.81 -21.66 -11.93
C VAL A 275 -2.64 -22.92 -12.19
N ALA A 276 -2.61 -23.87 -11.25
CA ALA A 276 -3.50 -25.03 -11.28
C ALA A 276 -4.87 -24.64 -10.73
N VAL A 277 -5.87 -24.48 -11.61
CA VAL A 277 -7.17 -23.86 -11.30
C VAL A 277 -7.87 -24.57 -10.14
N ASN A 278 -7.97 -25.90 -10.18
CA ASN A 278 -8.63 -26.67 -9.12
C ASN A 278 -7.96 -26.51 -7.76
N ALA A 279 -6.63 -26.38 -7.73
CA ALA A 279 -5.90 -26.17 -6.48
C ALA A 279 -6.18 -24.77 -5.92
N ILE A 280 -6.22 -23.74 -6.78
CA ILE A 280 -6.63 -22.40 -6.38
C ILE A 280 -8.07 -22.40 -5.88
N GLU A 281 -8.99 -23.06 -6.58
CA GLU A 281 -10.40 -23.14 -6.19
C GLU A 281 -10.57 -23.85 -4.84
N ALA A 282 -9.88 -24.97 -4.60
CA ALA A 282 -9.93 -25.69 -3.34
C ALA A 282 -9.42 -24.85 -2.17
N VAL A 283 -8.26 -24.20 -2.32
CA VAL A 283 -7.72 -23.32 -1.27
C VAL A 283 -8.55 -22.05 -1.10
N GLY A 284 -9.01 -21.47 -2.21
CA GLY A 284 -9.89 -20.30 -2.24
C GLY A 284 -11.21 -20.56 -1.52
N ARG A 285 -11.79 -21.75 -1.66
CA ARG A 285 -13.01 -22.17 -0.94
C ARG A 285 -12.80 -22.16 0.58
N ASN A 286 -11.70 -22.72 1.07
CA ASN A 286 -11.35 -22.66 2.49
C ASN A 286 -11.05 -21.23 2.95
N LEU A 287 -10.36 -20.44 2.12
CA LEU A 287 -10.08 -19.03 2.41
C LEU A 287 -11.38 -18.24 2.59
N ILE A 288 -12.32 -18.37 1.66
CA ILE A 288 -13.61 -17.66 1.71
C ILE A 288 -14.41 -18.16 2.91
N ALA A 289 -14.54 -19.48 3.10
CA ALA A 289 -15.26 -20.02 4.25
C ALA A 289 -14.67 -19.54 5.58
N TYR A 290 -13.34 -19.45 5.69
CA TYR A 290 -12.68 -18.95 6.88
C TYR A 290 -12.88 -17.44 7.06
N MET A 291 -12.77 -16.67 5.98
CA MET A 291 -13.04 -15.23 5.96
C MET A 291 -14.49 -14.94 6.39
N ASP A 292 -15.48 -15.69 5.87
CA ASP A 292 -16.89 -15.57 6.23
C ASP A 292 -17.14 -16.03 7.68
N ASN A 293 -16.41 -17.04 8.17
CA ASN A 293 -16.47 -17.45 9.57
C ASN A 293 -15.86 -16.40 10.51
N LEU A 294 -14.80 -15.72 10.09
CA LEU A 294 -14.26 -14.57 10.83
C LEU A 294 -15.28 -13.43 10.90
N GLU A 295 -16.26 -13.37 10.00
CA GLU A 295 -17.42 -12.46 10.05
C GLU A 295 -18.57 -13.03 10.91
N CYS A 296 -18.89 -14.32 10.80
CA CYS A 296 -20.00 -14.95 11.54
C CYS A 296 -19.68 -15.21 13.03
N GLN A 297 -18.41 -15.44 13.38
CA GLN A 297 -17.95 -15.54 14.77
C GLN A 297 -17.77 -14.17 15.42
N GLN A 298 -18.29 -13.12 14.80
CA GLN A 298 -18.38 -11.81 15.41
C GLN A 298 -19.70 -11.74 16.18
N PRO A 299 -19.72 -11.94 17.52
CA PRO A 299 -20.57 -11.07 18.31
C PRO A 299 -20.11 -9.65 17.96
N GLU A 300 -21.00 -8.78 17.47
CA GLU A 300 -20.72 -7.37 17.10
C GLU A 300 -19.23 -7.06 16.98
N MET A 301 -18.67 -7.26 15.78
CA MET A 301 -17.24 -7.11 15.50
C MET A 301 -16.61 -6.04 16.39
N LYS A 302 -15.79 -6.44 17.37
CA LYS A 302 -14.99 -5.51 18.15
C LYS A 302 -14.08 -4.78 17.18
N LYS A 303 -14.50 -3.59 16.73
CA LYS A 303 -13.83 -2.76 15.73
C LYS A 303 -12.49 -2.30 16.30
N THR A 304 -11.45 -3.13 16.17
CA THR A 304 -10.10 -2.77 16.58
C THR A 304 -9.60 -1.59 15.75
N LYS A 305 -8.87 -0.67 16.38
CA LYS A 305 -8.32 0.53 15.75
C LYS A 305 -6.88 0.73 16.20
N ASN A 306 -6.08 1.39 15.37
CA ASN A 306 -4.75 1.83 15.76
C ASN A 306 -4.83 3.11 16.62
N LYS A 307 -3.71 3.51 17.23
CA LYS A 307 -3.68 4.70 18.12
C LYS A 307 -4.10 6.01 17.44
N GLY A 308 -3.80 6.17 16.15
CA GLY A 308 -4.19 7.35 15.38
C GLY A 308 -5.70 7.42 15.24
N GLU A 309 -6.32 6.34 14.78
CA GLU A 309 -7.78 6.21 14.66
C GLU A 309 -8.49 6.40 16.02
N TRP A 310 -7.93 5.86 17.11
CA TRP A 310 -8.48 6.12 18.45
C TRP A 310 -8.32 7.58 18.88
N SER A 311 -7.25 8.24 18.46
CA SER A 311 -7.03 9.66 18.77
C SER A 311 -8.00 10.56 18.01
N GLU A 312 -8.33 10.23 16.76
CA GLU A 312 -9.37 10.94 15.99
C GLU A 312 -10.72 10.89 16.72
N LEU A 313 -11.08 9.71 17.23
CA LEU A 313 -12.31 9.56 18.00
C LEU A 313 -12.26 10.31 19.33
N LEU A 314 -11.11 10.30 20.02
CA LEU A 314 -10.94 11.05 21.25
C LEU A 314 -11.13 12.55 21.01
N THR A 315 -10.56 13.09 19.93
CA THR A 315 -10.76 14.48 19.51
C THR A 315 -12.24 14.80 19.31
N PHE A 316 -12.96 13.93 18.59
CA PHE A 316 -14.41 14.08 18.39
C PHE A 316 -15.16 14.16 19.73
N ILE A 317 -14.91 13.23 20.65
CA ILE A 317 -15.52 13.21 22.00
C ILE A 317 -15.21 14.49 22.78
N ARG A 318 -13.94 14.92 22.77
CA ARG A 318 -13.53 16.12 23.50
C ARG A 318 -14.20 17.36 22.93
N ILE A 319 -14.30 17.52 21.61
CA ILE A 319 -15.00 18.65 21.00
C ILE A 319 -16.47 18.68 21.42
N LEU A 320 -17.15 17.53 21.45
CA LEU A 320 -18.54 17.47 21.89
C LEU A 320 -18.71 17.91 23.35
N SER A 321 -17.74 17.58 24.22
CA SER A 321 -17.76 17.93 25.64
C SER A 321 -17.31 19.37 25.92
N GLU A 322 -16.28 19.85 25.23
CA GLU A 322 -15.66 21.16 25.49
C GLU A 322 -16.36 22.26 24.70
N GLN A 323 -16.87 21.95 23.51
CA GLN A 323 -17.54 22.88 22.57
C GLN A 323 -16.70 24.08 22.14
N HIS A 324 -15.39 24.04 22.42
CA HIS A 324 -14.43 25.02 21.94
C HIS A 324 -13.08 24.36 21.70
N LEU A 325 -12.27 24.98 20.83
CA LEU A 325 -10.91 24.60 20.55
C LEU A 325 -10.00 25.80 20.80
N LEU A 326 -9.09 25.68 21.76
CA LEU A 326 -8.09 26.70 22.02
C LEU A 326 -7.10 26.75 20.84
N LEU A 327 -6.83 27.94 20.33
CA LEU A 327 -5.80 28.14 19.31
C LEU A 327 -4.42 28.03 19.96
N ALA A 328 -3.48 27.41 19.26
CA ALA A 328 -2.11 27.25 19.74
C ALA A 328 -1.16 28.33 19.22
N ASP A 329 -0.14 28.66 20.01
CA ASP A 329 1.06 29.34 19.55
C ASP A 329 1.99 28.37 18.78
N GLN A 330 3.11 28.89 18.26
CA GLN A 330 4.10 28.10 17.51
C GLN A 330 4.80 26.99 18.34
N TYR A 331 4.62 26.98 19.66
CA TYR A 331 5.19 26.02 20.60
C TYR A 331 4.14 25.03 21.15
N LEU A 332 2.93 25.00 20.57
CA LEU A 332 1.78 24.22 21.03
C LEU A 332 1.22 24.64 22.40
N ASN A 333 1.51 25.84 22.89
CA ASN A 333 0.84 26.35 24.09
C ASN A 333 -0.52 26.93 23.70
N PRO A 334 -1.58 26.68 24.49
CA PRO A 334 -2.87 27.29 24.25
C PRO A 334 -2.77 28.81 24.43
N THR A 335 -3.42 29.54 23.53
CA THR A 335 -3.58 31.00 23.60
C THR A 335 -4.90 31.36 24.27
N SER A 336 -5.14 32.65 24.50
CA SER A 336 -6.45 33.17 24.94
C SER A 336 -7.53 33.08 23.86
N ASN A 337 -7.16 32.83 22.61
CA ASN A 337 -8.09 32.75 21.49
C ASN A 337 -8.63 31.33 21.34
N TYR A 338 -9.89 31.22 20.96
CA TYR A 338 -10.55 29.93 20.75
C TYR A 338 -11.55 29.99 19.61
N LEU A 339 -11.81 28.83 19.02
CA LEU A 339 -12.90 28.59 18.09
C LEU A 339 -14.02 27.94 18.89
N LYS A 340 -15.16 28.62 19.05
CA LYS A 340 -16.36 27.99 19.58
C LYS A 340 -16.91 27.08 18.49
N VAL A 341 -17.25 25.84 18.85
CA VAL A 341 -17.80 24.86 17.91
C VAL A 341 -19.31 24.82 18.11
N THR A 342 -20.07 24.88 17.02
CA THR A 342 -21.54 24.83 17.03
C THR A 342 -22.09 23.59 16.34
N LYS A 343 -21.34 23.02 15.39
CA LYS A 343 -21.65 21.74 14.74
C LYS A 343 -20.40 20.92 14.55
N VAL A 344 -20.53 19.61 14.70
CA VAL A 344 -19.51 18.64 14.34
C VAL A 344 -20.08 17.69 13.30
N THR A 345 -19.36 17.55 12.19
CA THR A 345 -19.66 16.60 11.12
C THR A 345 -18.43 15.73 10.92
N GLY A 346 -18.54 14.43 11.15
CA GLY A 346 -17.50 13.53 10.68
C GLY A 346 -17.70 13.30 9.18
N ASN A 347 -16.66 13.43 8.37
CA ASN A 347 -16.70 13.11 6.93
C ASN A 347 -17.13 11.65 6.64
N LYS A 348 -17.23 10.81 7.69
CA LYS A 348 -17.59 9.37 7.66
C LYS A 348 -18.77 9.01 8.56
N ILE A 349 -19.49 10.02 9.07
CA ILE A 349 -20.65 9.83 9.93
C ILE A 349 -21.86 10.35 9.15
N ASN A 350 -22.85 9.49 8.87
CA ASN A 350 -24.15 9.89 8.28
C ASN A 350 -25.03 10.71 9.25
N ARG A 351 -24.42 11.37 10.24
CA ARG A 351 -25.09 12.15 11.27
C ARG A 351 -24.35 13.46 11.50
N ASP A 352 -25.11 14.54 11.67
CA ASP A 352 -24.60 15.83 12.13
C ASP A 352 -24.86 16.00 13.62
N PHE A 353 -23.89 16.55 14.35
CA PHE A 353 -24.00 16.82 15.78
C PHE A 353 -24.04 18.32 16.02
N ARG A 354 -25.23 18.87 16.26
CA ARG A 354 -25.40 20.29 16.62
C ARG A 354 -25.32 20.46 18.12
N LEU A 355 -24.46 21.37 18.56
CA LEU A 355 -24.20 21.65 19.97
C LEU A 355 -25.22 22.69 20.46
N ILE A 356 -26.24 22.25 21.22
CA ILE A 356 -27.34 23.09 21.70
C ILE A 356 -27.14 23.37 23.19
N GLY A 357 -26.51 24.49 23.52
CA GLY A 357 -26.17 24.83 24.90
C GLY A 357 -25.03 23.98 25.47
N LYS A 358 -24.76 24.11 26.77
CA LYS A 358 -23.53 23.59 27.41
C LYS A 358 -23.46 22.07 27.59
N SER A 359 -24.58 21.36 27.45
CA SER A 359 -24.64 19.93 27.81
C SER A 359 -25.53 19.09 26.90
N GLU A 360 -26.25 19.70 25.96
CA GLU A 360 -27.12 18.98 25.04
C GLU A 360 -26.56 19.01 23.63
N VAL A 361 -26.64 17.87 22.96
CA VAL A 361 -26.28 17.72 21.55
C VAL A 361 -27.45 17.12 20.80
N GLU A 362 -27.79 17.77 19.69
CA GLU A 362 -28.80 17.33 18.76
C GLU A 362 -28.13 16.54 17.63
N ILE A 363 -28.52 15.28 17.50
CA ILE A 363 -27.99 14.33 16.53
C ILE A 363 -29.00 14.22 15.40
N ILE A 364 -28.60 14.63 14.20
CA ILE A 364 -29.44 14.63 13.01
C ILE A 364 -28.99 13.49 12.11
N ASN A 365 -29.84 12.49 11.90
CA ASN A 365 -29.56 11.40 10.97
C ASN A 365 -29.90 11.83 9.53
N LYS A 366 -28.91 11.88 8.63
CA LYS A 366 -29.09 12.33 7.24
C LYS A 366 -29.92 11.37 6.40
N ASP A 367 -29.94 10.08 6.73
CA ASP A 367 -30.62 9.06 5.94
C ASP A 367 -32.14 9.04 6.19
N VAL A 368 -32.54 9.30 7.44
CA VAL A 368 -33.95 9.18 7.88
C VAL A 368 -34.56 10.55 8.27
N GLY A 369 -33.73 11.59 8.38
CA GLY A 369 -34.14 12.92 8.84
C GLY A 369 -34.53 12.98 10.32
N SER A 370 -34.26 11.94 11.10
CA SER A 370 -34.60 11.88 12.53
C SER A 370 -33.67 12.76 13.35
N VAL A 371 -34.22 13.38 14.40
CA VAL A 371 -33.49 14.27 15.31
C VAL A 371 -33.59 13.71 16.72
N GLU A 372 -32.45 13.41 17.34
CA GLU A 372 -32.34 12.90 18.71
C GLU A 372 -31.59 13.91 19.57
N LYS A 373 -32.03 14.14 20.82
CA LYS A 373 -31.32 15.00 21.77
C LYS A 373 -30.70 14.18 22.87
N ILE A 374 -29.41 14.39 23.12
CA ILE A 374 -28.64 13.66 24.12
C ILE A 374 -27.95 14.64 25.07
N ASN A 375 -28.02 14.35 26.37
CA ASN A 375 -27.23 15.05 27.37
C ASN A 375 -25.82 14.46 27.45
N ILE A 376 -24.84 15.16 26.86
CA ILE A 376 -23.45 14.70 26.79
C ILE A 376 -22.74 14.76 28.13
N ALA A 377 -23.11 15.68 29.03
CA ALA A 377 -22.45 15.82 30.33
C ALA A 377 -22.62 14.58 31.23
N GLN A 378 -23.67 13.78 30.99
CA GLN A 378 -23.90 12.51 31.69
C GLN A 378 -23.09 11.35 31.09
N LEU A 379 -22.65 11.47 29.84
CA LEU A 379 -21.93 10.41 29.11
C LEU A 379 -20.42 10.63 29.13
N ILE A 380 -19.97 11.88 29.06
CA ILE A 380 -18.57 12.25 28.92
C ILE A 380 -18.20 13.18 30.08
N ASN A 381 -17.21 12.76 30.87
CA ASN A 381 -16.62 13.59 31.92
C ASN A 381 -15.09 13.44 31.91
N SER A 382 -14.41 14.24 32.74
CA SER A 382 -12.95 14.27 32.81
C SER A 382 -12.32 12.91 33.16
N GLU A 383 -12.99 12.10 33.99
CA GLU A 383 -12.51 10.76 34.37
C GLU A 383 -12.57 9.79 33.18
N VAL A 384 -13.68 9.81 32.43
CA VAL A 384 -13.84 9.03 31.20
C VAL A 384 -12.77 9.40 30.18
N ILE A 385 -12.58 10.70 29.90
CA ILE A 385 -11.56 11.18 28.96
C ILE A 385 -10.15 10.73 29.38
N ASN A 386 -9.81 10.86 30.67
CA ASN A 386 -8.51 10.42 31.19
C ASN A 386 -8.29 8.91 31.08
N ASN A 387 -9.34 8.11 31.32
CA ASN A 387 -9.27 6.66 31.13
C ASN A 387 -9.04 6.30 29.65
N LEU A 388 -9.77 6.94 28.72
CA LEU A 388 -9.57 6.74 27.28
C LEU A 388 -8.13 7.06 26.87
N ILE A 389 -7.58 8.20 27.30
CA ILE A 389 -6.18 8.59 27.02
C ILE A 389 -5.21 7.51 27.51
N LYS A 390 -5.41 6.99 28.73
CA LYS A 390 -4.57 5.94 29.33
C LYS A 390 -4.61 4.66 28.49
N GLN A 391 -5.79 4.22 28.07
CA GLN A 391 -5.95 3.03 27.25
C GLN A 391 -5.35 3.19 25.85
N ILE A 392 -5.55 4.34 25.20
CA ILE A 392 -4.94 4.65 23.90
C ILE A 392 -3.42 4.56 23.98
N LYS A 393 -2.82 5.14 25.02
CA LYS A 393 -1.37 5.09 25.24
C LYS A 393 -0.86 3.67 25.49
N ALA A 394 -1.60 2.88 26.26
CA ALA A 394 -1.21 1.51 26.60
C ALA A 394 -1.34 0.53 25.43
N GLY A 395 -2.23 0.80 24.48
CA GLY A 395 -2.47 -0.08 23.33
C GLY A 395 -1.23 -0.34 22.47
N LYS A 396 -1.22 -1.48 21.77
CA LYS A 396 -0.19 -1.88 20.81
C LYS A 396 -0.87 -2.41 19.55
N GLY A 397 -0.30 -2.15 18.37
CA GLY A 397 -0.91 -2.53 17.10
C GLY A 397 -2.32 -1.94 16.94
N THR A 398 -3.26 -2.76 16.51
CA THR A 398 -4.71 -2.48 16.56
C THR A 398 -5.31 -3.12 17.82
N PHE A 399 -6.20 -2.39 18.50
CA PHE A 399 -6.80 -2.83 19.76
C PHE A 399 -8.19 -2.22 19.96
N THR A 400 -8.92 -2.68 20.99
CA THR A 400 -10.26 -2.20 21.36
C THR A 400 -10.25 -1.43 22.68
N ILE A 401 -11.16 -0.49 22.82
CA ILE A 401 -11.42 0.26 24.05
C ILE A 401 -12.92 0.10 24.36
N PRO A 402 -13.31 -0.76 25.32
CA PRO A 402 -14.72 -1.06 25.62
C PRO A 402 -15.55 0.18 25.96
N GLU A 403 -14.98 1.13 26.70
CA GLU A 403 -15.65 2.39 27.06
C GLU A 403 -16.01 3.21 25.81
N PHE A 404 -15.24 3.07 24.73
CA PHE A 404 -15.53 3.72 23.46
C PHE A 404 -16.72 3.09 22.74
N GLU A 405 -16.90 1.78 22.84
CA GLU A 405 -18.04 1.06 22.25
C GLU A 405 -19.35 1.52 22.92
N VAL A 406 -19.35 1.67 24.24
CA VAL A 406 -20.49 2.23 24.99
C VAL A 406 -20.83 3.65 24.50
N LEU A 407 -19.81 4.51 24.35
CA LEU A 407 -20.01 5.87 23.86
C LEU A 407 -20.51 5.90 22.41
N GLN A 408 -19.99 5.04 21.54
CA GLN A 408 -20.43 4.93 20.15
C GLN A 408 -21.90 4.51 20.03
N ASN A 409 -22.32 3.52 20.83
CA ASN A 409 -23.69 3.05 20.85
C ASN A 409 -24.65 4.14 21.34
N ASN A 410 -24.28 4.85 22.41
CA ASN A 410 -25.08 5.96 22.93
C ASN A 410 -25.16 7.14 21.97
N LEU A 411 -24.10 7.43 21.20
CA LEU A 411 -24.07 8.51 20.21
C LEU A 411 -24.60 8.07 18.83
N GLY A 412 -24.99 6.81 18.66
CA GLY A 412 -25.44 6.25 17.38
C GLY A 412 -24.39 6.32 16.27
N LEU A 413 -23.11 6.24 16.61
CA LEU A 413 -21.98 6.35 15.67
C LEU A 413 -21.70 5.02 14.96
N THR A 414 -22.35 4.77 13.83
CA THR A 414 -21.92 3.71 12.90
C THR A 414 -20.74 4.19 12.06
N LEU A 415 -19.52 4.14 12.62
CA LEU A 415 -18.32 4.48 11.85
C LEU A 415 -18.07 3.44 10.75
N ILE A 416 -18.11 3.92 9.51
CA ILE A 416 -17.62 3.24 8.30
C ILE A 416 -16.11 3.57 8.16
N LYS A 417 -15.39 2.63 7.55
CA LYS A 417 -13.92 2.45 7.39
C LYS A 417 -13.06 3.72 7.29
N GLY A 418 -11.78 3.57 7.69
CA GLY A 418 -10.71 4.56 7.69
C GLY A 418 -10.57 5.40 6.41
N GLY A 419 -9.90 6.56 6.54
CA GLY A 419 -9.83 7.58 5.48
C GLY A 419 -9.13 7.08 4.23
N THR A 420 -9.56 7.58 3.07
CA THR A 420 -8.80 7.40 1.83
C THR A 420 -7.54 8.26 1.91
N SER A 421 -6.44 7.86 1.26
CA SER A 421 -5.19 8.64 1.34
C SER A 421 -5.24 9.97 0.57
N THR A 422 -6.39 10.29 -0.02
CA THR A 422 -6.72 11.50 -0.78
C THR A 422 -7.56 12.49 0.03
N GLN A 423 -7.63 12.36 1.36
CA GLN A 423 -8.35 13.31 2.22
C GLN A 423 -7.40 13.86 3.29
N LYS A 424 -7.35 15.19 3.47
CA LYS A 424 -6.61 15.85 4.56
C LYS A 424 -7.46 16.21 5.77
N SER A 425 -8.78 16.30 5.61
CA SER A 425 -9.72 16.62 6.68
C SER A 425 -10.30 15.35 7.29
N ASP A 426 -10.03 15.16 8.59
CA ASP A 426 -10.55 14.04 9.38
C ASP A 426 -11.92 14.39 10.02
N ILE A 427 -12.15 15.68 10.28
CA ILE A 427 -13.38 16.20 10.91
C ILE A 427 -13.76 17.55 10.30
N CYS A 428 -15.06 17.83 10.17
CA CYS A 428 -15.60 19.11 9.70
C CYS A 428 -16.38 19.80 10.82
N LEU A 429 -16.15 21.09 11.01
CA LEU A 429 -16.71 21.86 12.12
C LEU A 429 -17.44 23.12 11.60
N ASP A 430 -18.57 23.45 12.22
CA ASP A 430 -19.08 24.82 12.18
C ASP A 430 -18.49 25.56 13.37
N ILE A 431 -17.83 26.68 13.10
CA ILE A 431 -17.02 27.42 14.08
C ILE A 431 -17.42 28.89 14.15
N GLU A 432 -17.41 29.42 15.36
CA GLU A 432 -17.56 30.83 15.67
C GLU A 432 -16.26 31.33 16.32
N HIS A 433 -15.67 32.36 15.72
CA HIS A 433 -14.60 33.15 16.29
C HIS A 433 -15.11 34.57 16.56
N GLN A 434 -14.41 35.34 17.40
CA GLN A 434 -14.79 36.73 17.71
C GLN A 434 -14.99 37.63 16.47
N LEU A 435 -14.39 37.27 15.34
CA LEU A 435 -14.36 38.08 14.11
C LEU A 435 -15.15 37.47 12.93
N TYR A 436 -15.52 36.19 13.00
CA TYR A 436 -16.13 35.50 11.86
C TYR A 436 -16.87 34.24 12.29
N VAL A 437 -17.80 33.81 11.43
CA VAL A 437 -18.49 32.52 11.53
C VAL A 437 -18.22 31.76 10.24
N LYS A 438 -17.91 30.46 10.37
CA LYS A 438 -17.62 29.58 9.25
C LYS A 438 -18.33 28.25 9.44
N GLU A 439 -18.78 27.67 8.33
CA GLU A 439 -19.51 26.41 8.30
C GLU A 439 -18.75 25.38 7.48
N ASN A 440 -18.83 24.12 7.89
CA ASN A 440 -18.21 22.97 7.24
C ASN A 440 -16.68 23.13 7.03
N GLU A 441 -15.99 23.70 8.01
CA GLU A 441 -14.54 23.87 7.98
C GLU A 441 -13.84 22.55 8.29
N GLY A 442 -13.03 22.06 7.34
CA GLY A 442 -12.29 20.82 7.50
C GLY A 442 -11.03 20.97 8.36
N PHE A 443 -10.83 20.05 9.30
CA PHE A 443 -9.62 19.95 10.12
C PHE A 443 -8.97 18.57 10.00
N GLY A 444 -7.65 18.55 9.83
CA GLY A 444 -6.84 17.33 9.99
C GLY A 444 -6.45 17.10 11.45
N ILE A 445 -6.29 15.86 11.89
CA ILE A 445 -5.96 15.50 13.27
C ILE A 445 -4.52 14.96 13.34
N LYS A 446 -3.70 15.53 14.22
CA LYS A 446 -2.32 15.09 14.46
C LYS A 446 -2.14 14.73 15.94
N SER A 447 -1.97 13.43 16.22
CA SER A 447 -1.90 12.93 17.59
C SER A 447 -0.49 12.53 18.03
N TYR A 448 -0.13 12.96 19.24
CA TYR A 448 1.09 12.60 19.96
C TYR A 448 0.85 11.54 21.05
N LEU A 449 -0.34 10.91 21.10
CA LEU A 449 -0.61 9.80 22.02
C LEU A 449 0.07 8.48 21.62
N GLY A 450 0.46 8.36 20.36
CA GLY A 450 1.18 7.21 19.81
C GLY A 450 2.59 7.56 19.36
N SER A 451 3.05 6.90 18.30
CA SER A 451 4.23 7.34 17.57
C SER A 451 4.00 8.75 17.01
N LYS A 452 5.08 9.51 16.84
CA LYS A 452 4.99 10.86 16.29
C LYS A 452 4.22 10.87 14.96
N PRO A 453 3.32 11.84 14.74
CA PRO A 453 2.55 11.90 13.51
C PRO A 453 3.47 12.15 12.31
N THR A 454 3.02 11.72 11.14
CA THR A 454 3.74 11.93 9.88
C THR A 454 3.01 13.02 9.08
N LEU A 455 3.78 13.93 8.48
CA LEU A 455 3.28 14.94 7.55
C LEU A 455 3.23 14.38 6.13
N LEU A 456 4.31 13.72 5.71
CA LEU A 456 4.43 13.06 4.41
C LEU A 456 5.04 11.66 4.59
N ASN A 457 4.25 10.62 4.30
CA ASN A 457 4.67 9.23 4.41
C ASN A 457 5.63 8.83 3.29
N ALA A 458 6.57 7.95 3.60
CA ALA A 458 7.45 7.35 2.61
C ALA A 458 6.68 6.40 1.70
N SER A 459 6.89 6.51 0.39
CA SER A 459 6.36 5.58 -0.61
C SER A 459 7.24 5.59 -1.85
N GLY A 460 6.93 4.76 -2.85
CA GLY A 460 7.53 4.91 -4.18
C GLY A 460 7.24 6.26 -4.83
N ASN A 461 6.20 6.98 -4.38
CA ASN A 461 5.86 8.32 -4.90
C ASN A 461 6.70 9.44 -4.29
N THR A 462 7.50 9.15 -3.27
CA THR A 462 8.36 10.14 -2.59
C THR A 462 9.85 9.93 -2.84
N ASN A 463 10.19 9.19 -3.91
CA ASN A 463 11.58 9.01 -4.35
C ASN A 463 12.04 10.14 -5.27
N PHE A 464 13.32 10.48 -5.17
CA PHE A 464 14.00 11.54 -5.91
C PHE A 464 15.27 10.97 -6.54
N ILE A 465 15.46 11.26 -7.82
CA ILE A 465 16.51 10.67 -8.65
C ILE A 465 17.66 11.66 -8.81
N PHE A 466 18.87 11.13 -8.61
CA PHE A 466 20.13 11.82 -8.83
C PHE A 466 20.94 11.04 -9.86
N GLU A 467 21.48 11.71 -10.87
CA GLU A 467 22.54 11.17 -11.71
C GLU A 467 23.86 11.21 -10.92
N ILE A 468 24.63 10.13 -11.00
CA ILE A 468 26.00 10.08 -10.50
C ILE A 468 26.93 10.25 -11.70
N GLU A 469 27.62 11.38 -11.74
CA GLU A 469 28.65 11.66 -12.74
C GLU A 469 30.02 11.22 -12.19
N ASN A 470 30.98 10.91 -13.07
CA ASN A 470 32.38 10.64 -12.73
C ASN A 470 32.70 9.43 -11.81
N LEU A 471 31.73 8.55 -11.54
CA LEU A 471 31.99 7.35 -10.73
C LEU A 471 32.52 6.18 -11.59
N PRO A 472 33.66 5.55 -11.23
CA PRO A 472 34.15 4.37 -11.94
C PRO A 472 33.22 3.16 -11.78
N LYS A 473 33.02 2.39 -12.87
CA LYS A 473 32.06 1.28 -12.93
C LYS A 473 32.37 0.15 -11.96
N GLU A 474 33.64 -0.08 -11.67
CA GLU A 474 34.14 -1.06 -10.72
C GLU A 474 33.76 -0.75 -9.27
N GLN A 475 33.47 0.52 -8.94
CA GLN A 475 33.10 0.93 -7.59
C GLN A 475 31.63 0.66 -7.26
N VAL A 476 30.78 0.50 -8.27
CA VAL A 476 29.32 0.36 -8.10
C VAL A 476 28.97 -0.80 -7.16
N ASP A 477 29.55 -1.98 -7.40
CA ASP A 477 29.23 -3.18 -6.65
C ASP A 477 29.80 -3.11 -5.22
N ILE A 478 31.00 -2.54 -5.07
CA ILE A 478 31.67 -2.33 -3.78
C ILE A 478 30.83 -1.39 -2.91
N ILE A 479 30.36 -0.27 -3.47
CA ILE A 479 29.54 0.71 -2.76
C ILE A 479 28.17 0.11 -2.42
N ASN A 480 27.53 -0.57 -3.37
CA ASN A 480 26.23 -1.19 -3.12
C ASN A 480 26.26 -2.29 -2.04
N ALA A 481 27.41 -2.96 -1.87
CA ALA A 481 27.63 -3.97 -0.83
C ALA A 481 27.71 -3.39 0.61
N ILE A 482 27.93 -2.08 0.77
CA ILE A 482 27.94 -1.43 2.10
C ILE A 482 26.59 -1.63 2.80
N ASN A 483 26.58 -2.33 3.94
CA ASN A 483 25.36 -2.66 4.69
C ASN A 483 25.49 -2.36 6.19
N THR A 484 26.01 -1.18 6.51
CA THR A 484 26.10 -0.65 7.88
C THR A 484 24.75 -0.08 8.36
N LYS A 485 24.64 0.27 9.66
CA LYS A 485 23.48 1.00 10.19
C LYS A 485 23.26 2.36 9.51
N THR A 486 24.33 2.95 8.96
CA THR A 486 24.38 4.24 8.26
C THR A 486 24.62 4.08 6.76
N LYS A 487 24.25 2.93 6.19
CA LYS A 487 24.60 2.53 4.82
C LYS A 487 24.36 3.60 3.76
N LEU A 488 23.31 4.42 3.89
CA LEU A 488 23.02 5.50 2.93
C LEU A 488 24.09 6.58 2.96
N THR A 489 24.41 7.09 4.16
CA THR A 489 25.50 8.04 4.37
C THR A 489 26.83 7.48 3.89
N ASP A 490 27.11 6.22 4.24
CA ASP A 490 28.38 5.58 3.91
C ASP A 490 28.52 5.36 2.40
N ARG A 491 27.42 5.01 1.71
CA ARG A 491 27.37 4.93 0.25
C ARG A 491 27.59 6.28 -0.42
N ILE A 492 26.91 7.33 0.03
CA ILE A 492 27.07 8.69 -0.51
C ILE A 492 28.53 9.15 -0.36
N LYS A 493 29.12 8.98 0.82
CA LYS A 493 30.53 9.33 1.06
C LYS A 493 31.48 8.48 0.22
N ALA A 494 31.18 7.20 0.03
CA ALA A 494 31.99 6.33 -0.81
C ALA A 494 31.91 6.72 -2.30
N ILE A 495 30.75 7.17 -2.79
CA ILE A 495 30.59 7.72 -4.14
C ILE A 495 31.50 8.92 -4.32
N GLU A 496 31.41 9.91 -3.41
CA GLU A 496 32.23 11.13 -3.46
C GLU A 496 33.73 10.85 -3.33
N LYS A 497 34.13 9.94 -2.42
CA LYS A 497 35.53 9.54 -2.25
C LYS A 497 36.13 8.92 -3.52
N ASN A 498 35.30 8.27 -4.33
CA ASN A 498 35.71 7.68 -5.60
C ASN A 498 35.51 8.62 -6.79
N GLY A 499 35.39 9.94 -6.54
CA GLY A 499 35.27 10.97 -7.58
C GLY A 499 33.86 11.18 -8.12
N GLY A 500 32.87 10.41 -7.64
CA GLY A 500 31.49 10.54 -8.09
C GLY A 500 30.82 11.81 -7.56
N THR A 501 30.05 12.49 -8.41
CA THR A 501 29.29 13.70 -8.05
C THR A 501 27.80 13.49 -8.28
N PHE A 502 26.96 14.05 -7.41
CA PHE A 502 25.51 13.94 -7.52
C PHE A 502 24.93 15.14 -8.25
N LYS A 503 24.16 14.85 -9.31
CA LYS A 503 23.36 15.83 -10.02
C LYS A 503 21.89 15.48 -9.88
N TYR A 504 21.13 16.35 -9.22
CA TYR A 504 19.69 16.15 -9.08
C TYR A 504 19.01 16.21 -10.46
N LEU A 505 18.07 15.29 -10.71
CA LEU A 505 17.30 15.26 -11.95
C LEU A 505 15.83 15.63 -11.72
N ALA A 506 15.10 14.78 -11.00
CA ALA A 506 13.67 14.93 -10.81
C ALA A 506 13.15 13.98 -9.71
N PRO A 507 11.92 14.17 -9.23
CA PRO A 507 11.20 13.11 -8.52
C PRO A 507 10.95 11.90 -9.43
N GLU A 508 10.88 10.70 -8.86
CA GLU A 508 10.62 9.46 -9.62
C GLU A 508 9.23 9.46 -10.28
N LYS A 509 8.25 10.11 -9.65
CA LYS A 509 6.87 10.20 -10.15
C LYS A 509 6.57 11.61 -10.69
N LYS A 510 5.97 11.65 -11.88
CA LYS A 510 5.52 12.89 -12.52
C LYS A 510 4.49 13.68 -11.70
N ALA A 511 3.63 13.00 -10.94
CA ALA A 511 2.67 13.65 -10.05
C ALA A 511 3.39 14.45 -8.95
N MET A 512 4.37 13.84 -8.28
CA MET A 512 5.22 14.52 -7.29
C MET A 512 5.93 15.73 -7.90
N GLU A 513 6.52 15.59 -9.10
CA GLU A 513 7.17 16.71 -9.78
C GLU A 513 6.20 17.87 -10.08
N TYR A 514 5.04 17.55 -10.64
CA TYR A 514 3.99 18.53 -10.94
C TYR A 514 3.54 19.26 -9.67
N ASN A 515 3.28 18.53 -8.59
CA ASN A 515 2.79 19.12 -7.35
C ASN A 515 3.86 19.99 -6.68
N LEU A 516 5.13 19.59 -6.70
CA LEU A 516 6.20 20.44 -6.17
C LEU A 516 6.32 21.73 -6.98
N LYS A 517 6.21 21.66 -8.32
CA LYS A 517 6.19 22.84 -9.20
C LYS A 517 4.99 23.76 -8.96
N MET A 518 3.85 23.21 -8.55
CA MET A 518 2.68 24.00 -8.12
C MET A 518 2.97 24.80 -6.84
N VAL A 519 3.72 24.24 -5.90
CA VAL A 519 4.18 24.96 -4.70
C VAL A 519 5.15 26.08 -5.11
N ASP A 520 6.19 25.72 -5.84
CA ASP A 520 7.18 26.64 -6.42
C ASP A 520 7.94 25.92 -7.54
N PHE A 521 8.18 26.61 -8.66
CA PHE A 521 8.82 25.99 -9.83
C PHE A 521 10.19 25.35 -9.52
N LEU A 522 10.96 25.92 -8.58
CA LEU A 522 12.28 25.44 -8.18
C LEU A 522 12.24 24.45 -7.01
N MET A 523 11.05 24.19 -6.44
CA MET A 523 10.88 23.30 -5.29
C MET A 523 11.46 21.89 -5.48
N PRO A 524 11.34 21.23 -6.65
CA PRO A 524 11.98 19.93 -6.86
C PRO A 524 13.50 19.96 -6.61
N ASN A 525 14.18 20.99 -7.13
CA ASN A 525 15.62 21.13 -7.00
C ASN A 525 16.02 21.38 -5.54
N LEU A 526 15.29 22.26 -4.86
CA LEU A 526 15.51 22.52 -3.44
C LEU A 526 15.37 21.25 -2.59
N ILE A 527 14.36 20.42 -2.86
CA ILE A 527 14.18 19.15 -2.15
C ILE A 527 15.32 18.17 -2.46
N GLY A 528 15.82 18.15 -3.69
CA GLY A 528 17.04 17.42 -4.05
C GLY A 528 18.22 17.79 -3.13
N CYS A 529 18.48 19.09 -2.95
CA CYS A 529 19.53 19.59 -2.06
C CYS A 529 19.29 19.20 -0.58
N ILE A 530 18.07 19.41 -0.08
CA ILE A 530 17.67 19.05 1.30
C ILE A 530 17.91 17.56 1.58
N LEU A 531 17.51 16.69 0.65
CA LEU A 531 17.68 15.24 0.78
C LEU A 531 19.15 14.85 0.79
N LEU A 532 19.96 15.42 -0.11
CA LEU A 532 21.38 15.10 -0.17
C LEU A 532 22.07 15.48 1.15
N ILE A 533 21.78 16.66 1.70
CA ILE A 533 22.32 17.09 3.00
C ILE A 533 21.86 16.18 4.13
N PHE A 534 20.56 15.87 4.19
CA PHE A 534 20.00 14.98 5.20
C PHE A 534 20.71 13.62 5.21
N TYR A 535 20.82 12.96 4.06
CA TYR A 535 21.43 11.63 4.01
C TYR A 535 22.96 11.66 4.13
N LYS A 536 23.64 12.70 3.63
CA LYS A 536 25.10 12.85 3.71
C LYS A 536 25.59 13.22 5.11
N HIS A 537 24.92 14.17 5.76
CA HIS A 537 25.34 14.74 7.05
C HIS A 537 24.50 14.25 8.23
N ARG A 538 23.42 13.49 7.97
CA ARG A 538 22.49 12.98 8.99
C ARG A 538 21.83 14.10 9.81
N ILE A 539 21.62 15.27 9.19
CA ILE A 539 20.93 16.41 9.78
C ILE A 539 19.43 16.26 9.49
N SER A 540 18.63 15.86 10.47
CA SER A 540 17.19 15.61 10.25
C SER A 540 16.30 16.84 10.42
N SER A 541 16.73 17.84 11.18
CA SER A 541 15.94 19.05 11.45
C SER A 541 15.90 19.96 10.24
N LEU A 542 14.72 20.35 9.75
CA LEU A 542 14.61 21.25 8.60
C LEU A 542 15.34 22.58 8.85
N THR A 543 15.14 23.18 10.03
CA THR A 543 15.86 24.39 10.46
C THR A 543 17.37 24.27 10.26
N LYS A 544 17.97 23.21 10.81
CA LYS A 544 19.41 22.95 10.70
C LYS A 544 19.88 22.64 9.27
N ILE A 545 19.03 22.04 8.44
CA ILE A 545 19.36 21.83 7.02
C ILE A 545 19.39 23.18 6.29
N ILE A 546 18.43 24.07 6.58
CA ILE A 546 18.41 25.40 5.97
C ILE A 546 19.60 26.24 6.46
N ASP A 547 19.95 26.18 7.74
CA ASP A 547 21.18 26.79 8.26
C ASP A 547 22.42 26.24 7.55
N TYR A 548 22.49 24.91 7.35
CA TYR A 548 23.60 24.29 6.62
C TYR A 548 23.67 24.75 5.16
N LEU A 549 22.53 24.85 4.48
CA LEU A 549 22.46 25.33 3.09
C LEU A 549 22.99 26.75 2.96
N ASP A 550 22.61 27.64 3.89
CA ASP A 550 23.03 29.04 3.91
C ASP A 550 24.53 29.19 4.23
N GLU A 551 25.01 28.47 5.24
CA GLU A 551 26.37 28.65 5.77
C GLU A 551 27.46 27.87 5.01
N ASN A 552 27.10 26.75 4.35
CA ASN A 552 28.07 25.79 3.82
C ASN A 552 27.90 25.50 2.32
N THR A 553 26.94 26.13 1.64
CA THR A 553 26.68 25.87 0.22
C THR A 553 26.34 27.15 -0.53
N ASN A 554 26.44 27.12 -1.86
CA ASN A 554 25.99 28.22 -2.72
C ASN A 554 24.57 27.97 -3.26
N VAL A 555 23.81 27.06 -2.67
CA VAL A 555 22.50 26.63 -3.21
C VAL A 555 21.50 27.77 -3.34
N ILE A 556 21.56 28.76 -2.42
CA ILE A 556 20.70 29.95 -2.49
C ILE A 556 20.92 30.68 -3.82
N SER A 557 22.16 31.02 -4.16
CA SER A 557 22.47 31.71 -5.41
C SER A 557 22.34 30.81 -6.64
N GLU A 558 22.72 29.53 -6.55
CA GLU A 558 22.62 28.56 -7.67
C GLU A 558 21.17 28.29 -8.09
N LEU A 559 20.23 28.25 -7.13
CA LEU A 559 18.81 28.11 -7.43
C LEU A 559 18.14 29.45 -7.79
N GLY A 560 18.85 30.58 -7.67
CA GLY A 560 18.29 31.90 -7.92
C GLY A 560 17.38 32.42 -6.80
N TYR A 561 17.59 31.96 -5.56
CA TYR A 561 16.98 32.54 -4.38
C TYR A 561 17.81 33.74 -3.88
N GLU A 562 17.14 34.74 -3.30
CA GLU A 562 17.80 35.98 -2.87
C GLU A 562 18.57 35.81 -1.56
N ASP A 563 17.94 35.20 -0.55
CA ASP A 563 18.50 35.04 0.78
C ASP A 563 17.92 33.82 1.52
N LYS A 564 18.42 33.58 2.74
CA LYS A 564 17.95 32.54 3.66
C LYS A 564 16.46 32.68 4.00
N ASN A 565 15.96 33.89 4.18
CA ASN A 565 14.57 34.13 4.58
C ASN A 565 13.60 33.74 3.44
N PHE A 566 13.99 34.02 2.20
CA PHE A 566 13.29 33.58 1.01
C PHE A 566 13.16 32.06 1.00
N LEU A 567 14.26 31.35 1.25
CA LEU A 567 14.28 29.89 1.33
C LEU A 567 13.38 29.35 2.47
N ILE A 568 13.46 29.93 3.66
CA ILE A 568 12.58 29.57 4.80
C ILE A 568 11.11 29.73 4.41
N SER A 569 10.75 30.82 3.73
CA SER A 569 9.39 31.08 3.27
C SER A 569 8.89 30.00 2.29
N LYS A 570 9.75 29.57 1.35
CA LYS A 570 9.41 28.48 0.41
C LYS A 570 9.22 27.14 1.11
N VAL A 571 10.09 26.78 2.05
CA VAL A 571 9.92 25.54 2.83
C VAL A 571 8.66 25.59 3.68
N LYS A 572 8.38 26.71 4.35
CA LYS A 572 7.14 26.92 5.11
C LYS A 572 5.90 26.71 4.23
N LYS A 573 5.91 27.25 3.00
CA LYS A 573 4.84 27.03 2.01
C LYS A 573 4.66 25.54 1.69
N LEU A 574 5.74 24.83 1.37
CA LEU A 574 5.69 23.40 1.09
C LEU A 574 5.07 22.59 2.24
N LEU A 575 5.41 22.91 3.48
CA LEU A 575 4.90 22.20 4.66
C LEU A 575 3.40 22.42 4.84
N ILE A 576 2.91 23.64 4.63
CA ILE A 576 1.47 23.95 4.65
C ILE A 576 0.75 23.22 3.53
N ASP A 577 1.26 23.30 2.31
CA ASP A 577 0.63 22.67 1.15
C ASP A 577 0.55 21.16 1.37
N ASN A 578 1.63 20.51 1.86
CA ASN A 578 1.62 19.09 2.27
C ASN A 578 0.60 18.76 3.36
N LEU A 579 0.40 19.68 4.30
CA LEU A 579 -0.53 19.48 5.40
C LEU A 579 -1.99 19.55 4.91
N LEU A 580 -2.31 20.51 4.05
CA LEU A 580 -3.69 20.92 3.78
C LEU A 580 -4.25 20.43 2.43
N GLY A 581 -3.44 20.05 1.45
CA GLY A 581 -3.99 19.58 0.15
C GLY A 581 -3.05 18.77 -0.75
N PHE A 582 -1.74 18.88 -0.60
CA PHE A 582 -0.78 18.21 -1.48
C PHE A 582 -0.67 16.71 -1.14
N PHE A 583 -0.75 15.87 -2.18
CA PHE A 583 -0.52 14.42 -2.12
C PHE A 583 0.60 14.00 -3.08
N PRO A 584 1.47 13.02 -2.76
CA PRO A 584 2.58 12.66 -3.63
C PRO A 584 2.18 11.80 -4.84
N GLY A 585 1.06 11.07 -4.74
CA GLY A 585 0.65 10.05 -5.73
C GLY A 585 -0.25 10.55 -6.85
N SER A 586 -1.04 11.60 -6.61
CA SER A 586 -2.03 12.16 -7.53
C SER A 586 -1.69 13.61 -7.86
N LYS A 587 -2.11 14.10 -9.03
CA LYS A 587 -1.95 15.52 -9.37
C LYS A 587 -2.83 16.37 -8.45
N TRP A 588 -2.25 17.41 -7.89
CA TRP A 588 -2.91 18.38 -7.01
C TRP A 588 -3.37 19.59 -7.82
N ASP A 589 -4.61 20.01 -7.62
CA ASP A 589 -5.21 21.18 -8.29
C ASP A 589 -4.84 22.52 -7.65
N GLY A 590 -4.13 22.50 -6.51
CA GLY A 590 -3.77 23.69 -5.75
C GLY A 590 -4.78 24.07 -4.65
N CYS A 591 -5.89 23.33 -4.50
CA CYS A 591 -6.90 23.60 -3.50
C CYS A 591 -6.60 22.89 -2.17
N TYR A 592 -6.94 23.53 -1.05
CA TYR A 592 -6.87 22.91 0.27
C TYR A 592 -8.14 22.11 0.56
N GLU A 593 -7.97 20.94 1.14
CA GLU A 593 -9.05 20.07 1.61
C GLU A 593 -9.33 20.25 3.12
N ALA A 594 -8.45 20.99 3.81
CA ALA A 594 -8.59 21.35 5.21
C ALA A 594 -8.18 22.82 5.41
N ASN A 595 -8.85 23.47 6.36
CA ASN A 595 -8.60 24.87 6.76
C ASN A 595 -7.91 24.96 8.13
N GLY A 596 -7.54 23.82 8.71
CA GLY A 596 -6.82 23.80 9.97
C GLY A 596 -6.37 22.40 10.37
N ILE A 597 -5.71 22.33 11.50
CA ILE A 597 -5.39 21.07 12.17
C ILE A 597 -5.70 21.13 13.65
N ILE A 598 -6.06 19.98 14.21
CA ILE A 598 -6.18 19.77 15.64
C ILE A 598 -5.02 18.89 16.06
N VAL A 599 -4.25 19.38 17.03
CA VAL A 599 -3.12 18.67 17.60
C VAL A 599 -3.51 18.11 18.97
N VAL A 600 -3.52 16.79 19.09
CA VAL A 600 -3.69 16.09 20.36
C VAL A 600 -2.32 15.89 20.98
N LYS A 601 -2.02 16.62 22.05
CA LYS A 601 -0.73 16.53 22.76
C LYS A 601 -0.59 15.18 23.44
N ASN A 602 0.63 14.84 23.86
CA ASN A 602 0.86 13.62 24.65
C ASN A 602 0.10 13.66 26.00
N SER A 603 -0.23 14.83 26.56
CA SER A 603 -1.12 14.93 27.73
C SER A 603 -2.56 14.49 27.43
N GLY A 604 -2.95 14.44 26.16
CA GLY A 604 -4.32 14.26 25.68
C GLY A 604 -5.07 15.58 25.48
N GLU A 605 -4.52 16.71 25.94
CA GLU A 605 -5.02 18.06 25.66
C GLU A 605 -5.05 18.32 24.15
N GLN A 606 -6.09 19.01 23.67
CA GLN A 606 -6.22 19.39 22.26
C GLN A 606 -6.07 20.90 22.08
N VAL A 607 -5.32 21.28 21.05
CA VAL A 607 -5.20 22.65 20.57
C VAL A 607 -5.36 22.67 19.06
N ALA A 608 -5.77 23.79 18.49
CA ALA A 608 -6.00 23.92 17.07
C ALA A 608 -5.09 24.98 16.43
N PHE A 609 -4.77 24.76 15.16
CA PHE A 609 -4.30 25.78 14.24
C PHE A 609 -5.33 25.94 13.13
N HIS A 610 -5.52 27.16 12.68
CA HIS A 610 -6.46 27.49 11.60
C HIS A 610 -5.79 28.44 10.61
N ILE A 611 -6.18 28.38 9.33
CA ILE A 611 -5.61 29.20 8.25
C ILE A 611 -5.73 30.71 8.48
N ILE A 612 -6.60 31.14 9.40
CA ILE A 612 -6.72 32.54 9.82
C ILE A 612 -5.46 33.07 10.50
N ASP A 613 -4.67 32.17 11.12
CA ASP A 613 -3.34 32.46 11.64
C ASP A 613 -2.33 31.48 11.02
N ILE A 614 -2.22 31.57 9.70
CA ILE A 614 -1.35 30.70 8.91
C ILE A 614 0.14 30.90 9.26
N GLU A 615 0.55 32.08 9.74
CA GLU A 615 1.94 32.37 10.06
C GLU A 615 2.41 31.61 11.32
N THR A 616 1.56 31.51 12.34
CA THR A 616 1.82 30.67 13.51
C THR A 616 1.90 29.20 13.11
N LEU A 617 0.98 28.71 12.27
CA LEU A 617 1.02 27.33 11.78
C LEU A 617 2.28 27.03 10.95
N LYS A 618 2.67 27.94 10.03
CA LYS A 618 3.91 27.82 9.26
C LYS A 618 5.13 27.70 10.16
N SER A 619 5.19 28.52 11.21
CA SER A 619 6.31 28.54 12.15
C SER A 619 6.34 27.28 13.02
N TYR A 620 5.19 26.83 13.50
CA TYR A 620 5.06 25.54 14.18
C TYR A 620 5.57 24.38 13.32
N LEU A 621 5.11 24.26 12.07
CA LEU A 621 5.55 23.19 11.16
C LEU A 621 7.05 23.26 10.89
N PHE A 622 7.58 24.43 10.53
CA PHE A 622 8.99 24.58 10.21
C PHE A 622 9.92 24.20 11.36
N ASN A 623 9.53 24.53 12.60
CA ASN A 623 10.34 24.26 13.79
C ASN A 623 10.24 22.81 14.27
N ASN A 624 9.16 22.10 13.95
CA ASN A 624 8.89 20.77 14.49
C ASN A 624 9.08 19.63 13.48
N ILE A 625 8.99 19.90 12.17
CA ILE A 625 9.13 18.88 11.14
C ILE A 625 10.60 18.50 10.92
N LYS A 626 10.82 17.19 10.78
CA LYS A 626 12.12 16.55 10.52
C LYS A 626 12.02 15.55 9.38
N LEU A 627 13.14 15.35 8.69
CA LEU A 627 13.32 14.23 7.78
C LEU A 627 13.61 12.94 8.56
N ASP A 628 13.06 11.83 8.08
CA ASP A 628 13.30 10.48 8.62
C ASP A 628 13.81 9.54 7.53
N THR A 629 14.47 8.45 7.94
CA THR A 629 14.99 7.42 7.02
C THR A 629 14.04 6.22 7.00
N PRO A 630 13.19 6.09 5.97
CA PRO A 630 12.32 4.94 5.83
C PRO A 630 13.06 3.67 5.38
N SER A 631 12.33 2.56 5.22
CA SER A 631 12.91 1.29 4.77
C SER A 631 13.36 1.38 3.30
N THR A 632 14.68 1.47 3.10
CA THR A 632 15.34 1.43 1.77
C THR A 632 14.86 0.30 0.87
N THR A 633 14.60 -0.88 1.44
CA THR A 633 14.17 -2.06 0.67
C THR A 633 12.70 -1.95 0.27
N ARG A 634 11.84 -1.52 1.19
CA ARG A 634 10.39 -1.37 0.95
C ARG A 634 10.13 -0.30 -0.12
N HIS A 635 10.78 0.85 0.00
CA HIS A 635 10.55 1.98 -0.89
C HIS A 635 11.56 2.08 -2.04
N ARG A 636 12.37 1.02 -2.25
CA ARG A 636 13.23 0.83 -3.43
C ARG A 636 14.21 1.99 -3.69
N TYR A 637 14.96 2.42 -2.68
CA TYR A 637 15.92 3.51 -2.82
C TYR A 637 17.24 3.25 -2.08
N GLY A 638 18.25 4.10 -2.34
CA GLY A 638 19.52 4.10 -1.61
C GLY A 638 20.59 3.15 -2.15
N LYS A 639 20.47 2.71 -3.40
CA LYS A 639 21.49 1.97 -4.14
C LYS A 639 21.82 2.69 -5.45
N ILE A 640 23.02 2.45 -5.95
CA ILE A 640 23.43 2.87 -7.29
C ILE A 640 22.76 1.95 -8.30
N ILE A 641 22.07 2.57 -9.26
CA ILE A 641 21.44 1.95 -10.42
C ILE A 641 22.23 2.46 -11.63
N GLN A 642 22.50 1.63 -12.63
CA GLN A 642 23.00 2.13 -13.91
C GLN A 642 21.93 1.90 -14.96
N GLU A 643 21.95 2.69 -16.02
CA GLU A 643 20.98 2.64 -17.11
C GLU A 643 21.50 2.06 -18.41
N ASN A 644 20.55 1.85 -19.33
CA ASN A 644 20.81 1.51 -20.73
C ASN A 644 21.68 2.56 -21.43
N ASP A 645 21.51 3.84 -21.07
CA ASP A 645 22.36 4.94 -21.54
C ASP A 645 23.78 4.94 -20.92
N ARG A 646 24.07 3.94 -20.08
CA ARG A 646 25.31 3.71 -19.32
C ARG A 646 25.59 4.74 -18.22
N LYS A 647 24.65 5.65 -17.93
CA LYS A 647 24.74 6.57 -16.80
C LYS A 647 24.39 5.86 -15.50
N MET A 648 24.85 6.42 -14.39
CA MET A 648 24.60 5.91 -13.06
C MET A 648 23.67 6.84 -12.30
N TYR A 649 22.90 6.29 -11.39
CA TYR A 649 21.87 7.02 -10.68
C TYR A 649 21.74 6.52 -9.25
N PHE A 650 21.19 7.37 -8.40
CA PHE A 650 20.92 7.10 -7.01
C PHE A 650 19.57 7.67 -6.63
N LYS A 651 18.76 6.88 -5.91
CA LYS A 651 17.46 7.32 -5.40
C LYS A 651 17.56 7.68 -3.92
N LEU A 652 17.00 8.82 -3.52
CA LEU A 652 16.76 9.20 -2.13
C LEU A 652 15.26 9.35 -1.88
N ASN A 653 14.78 9.03 -0.67
CA ASN A 653 13.35 9.13 -0.34
C ASN A 653 13.08 10.29 0.63
N LEU A 654 12.00 11.03 0.38
CA LEU A 654 11.47 12.06 1.27
C LEU A 654 10.41 11.48 2.20
N GLN A 655 10.66 11.60 3.50
CA GLN A 655 9.68 11.35 4.55
C GLN A 655 9.75 12.50 5.56
N LEU A 656 8.59 13.11 5.87
CA LEU A 656 8.50 14.25 6.79
C LEU A 656 7.66 13.88 8.01
N ARG A 657 8.24 14.02 9.22
CA ARG A 657 7.62 13.68 10.50
C ARG A 657 7.72 14.81 11.50
N PHE A 658 6.79 14.85 12.45
CA PHE A 658 6.81 15.78 13.58
C PHE A 658 7.85 15.40 14.66
#